data_AF-A0A2A6BMP3-F1
#
_entry.id   AF-A0A2A6BMP3-F1
#
_cell.length_a   1.000
_cell.length_b   1.000
_cell.length_c   1.000
_cell.angle_alpha   90.00
_cell.angle_beta   90.00
_cell.angle_gamma   90.00
#
_symmetry.space_group_name_H-M   'P 1'
#
loop_
_entity.id
_entity.type
_entity.pdbx_description
1 polymer ?
#
loop_
_entity_poly.entity_id
_entity_poly.type
_entity_poly.pdbx_seq_one_letter_code
_entity_poly.pdbx_strand_id
1 'polypeptide(L)'
;MELHVWPSDFGLPSIDPACLQFLACSKMCASPVTVVQSSSPWNSPSGEYPVVFDNSKPDAKPVTDFDKFVEVLRKSGQEVVIDGDLTTTEKAELDAYACLLAEKLFPALMHSIWVDDLNYSTVTQYWYSSKLSFPYSLYYVEKRRKKYQKMLGECSVKHLLGAALHTLNLLSAKLGDNKYFCGNKPTSLDAVVLGYLAPLLRLPLPNDTLQLHLSACPNLVRFVESTVSIYLPLTEEEMRRQRADKRMWTQRLARAERDRKPEEKPKKKNEEEPSEDFPLRDSIFFALGAVTLSLLFAVHTGIIQMTHHPWPIRAYSSFIYRYPLLVFIASLILTGFVPVAILYLQPPRLTPNAEVGFDTKGTDYSGARLAWQQLSITLQSSNRLLLKNNEHAIQPVRSRRGVADLDVITLRHVSSVLSQMGRPKRGWAEDLLAAITNIACYEAPIPLMNHLSQVILELPSVSSLFEITTVTAICQMQDEIKKELKAFDQFTPYRSIWSYPAYAACLSPNELTNCDQLTQNDLEMFRSLVTLCLPFRGTIMDCRLRNDHCNEIPKNCSSTMMFDLFYRIVPRDLTQTPIHINTFLPVFTLTGYATQNIRIPLHLYDHLESAIVNYTSSKGLVLRGLAMDVKRDRLLPSAIEDSFMALFSALLVLICVVIHSRSIGYALAVAVQLFLSVTCALAIYSFFTLEFPLLNLVTFVLLIAIASDDAFLLHSAMPDNLDDDSFEEALAHTGGTMFLTSFSTAVPFYLNCFSDVLVFRAFGLFAGTTMIINYLLVISFLPAFVLMQRRWCACLPSIPSVGSCFTQSIDRVLPWVLLKGRLLWLTSLSMMVVASVMLAVSNLHLPEYNPLQLFVSSNPHEWYDNHAEILYPFVEEKVAIPLATRLVFGVARENSSSHFDADSFKVLSHDPSFSLSSVSAIQHLASTLSRIRELPFVRHPHAFWPERFLEWSKTWPCSTGGVCCDVNSKGFANEWLDFCLRNSTVYLPTHYNDTPLFDNNTFALVGYTAMMPTQLRYSHRFSNLSGNIHKIEEGYGLLKGGWWTTEWYLMGTWFDLQRAVVSDIFTSTVVSMAVVAVFALVQLRLQSLAAVACFAAIIAVCVGIVAALGWVIGLLEAIILVLVVGLSFDYTLHYGASLPAKGCSSHRIETSLRRAVNPVSLAAFSSILAGAPMLFCKTHAFFQVGVFIVVLTSVSWLYSTFFFLPLLSFTLPTGESSGCPDCKQRIMPTSIPLNSKF
;
A
#
# COMPACT_ATOMS: atom_id res chain seq x y z
N MET A 1 -24.45 -50.84 4.51
CA MET A 1 -23.98 -49.47 4.74
C MET A 1 -22.54 -49.39 4.30
N GLU A 2 -22.20 -48.38 3.48
CA GLU A 2 -20.83 -48.07 3.04
C GLU A 2 -20.29 -46.90 3.86
N LEU A 3 -19.12 -47.05 4.46
CA LEU A 3 -18.42 -45.99 5.20
C LEU A 3 -17.22 -45.51 4.38
N HIS A 4 -17.30 -44.27 3.90
CA HIS A 4 -16.25 -43.62 3.13
C HIS A 4 -15.26 -42.92 4.07
N VAL A 5 -13.98 -43.28 3.95
CA VAL A 5 -12.88 -42.75 4.78
C VAL A 5 -11.68 -42.35 3.93
N TRP A 6 -10.82 -41.51 4.50
CA TRP A 6 -9.51 -41.22 3.95
C TRP A 6 -8.63 -42.49 3.85
N PRO A 7 -7.70 -42.55 2.88
CA PRO A 7 -6.84 -43.72 2.68
C PRO A 7 -5.88 -43.93 3.86
N SER A 8 -5.44 -45.18 4.02
CA SER A 8 -4.55 -45.59 5.11
C SER A 8 -3.11 -45.12 4.93
N ASP A 9 -2.47 -44.72 6.04
CA ASP A 9 -1.04 -44.37 6.10
C ASP A 9 -0.51 -44.42 7.56
N PHE A 10 0.81 -44.35 7.76
CA PHE A 10 1.49 -44.29 9.07
C PHE A 10 1.11 -45.41 10.07
N GLY A 11 0.73 -46.60 9.58
CA GLY A 11 0.28 -47.69 10.43
C GLY A 11 -1.14 -47.53 10.96
N LEU A 12 -1.94 -46.63 10.38
CA LEU A 12 -3.36 -46.42 10.68
C LEU A 12 -4.24 -46.64 9.44
N PRO A 13 -5.49 -47.09 9.59
CA PRO A 13 -6.42 -47.25 8.47
C PRO A 13 -6.92 -45.91 7.89
N SER A 14 -6.77 -44.81 8.64
CA SER A 14 -6.98 -43.42 8.19
C SER A 14 -6.18 -42.47 9.10
N ILE A 15 -5.75 -41.33 8.56
CA ILE A 15 -5.06 -40.27 9.33
C ILE A 15 -6.05 -39.37 10.07
N ASP A 16 -7.28 -39.25 9.55
CA ASP A 16 -8.27 -38.32 10.06
C ASP A 16 -8.91 -38.83 11.38
N PRO A 17 -8.93 -38.02 12.46
CA PRO A 17 -9.48 -38.44 13.75
C PRO A 17 -10.92 -38.93 13.66
N ALA A 18 -11.79 -38.23 12.94
CA ALA A 18 -13.21 -38.59 12.86
C ALA A 18 -13.40 -39.91 12.09
N CYS A 19 -12.65 -40.13 11.01
CA CYS A 19 -12.66 -41.41 10.29
C CYS A 19 -12.29 -42.58 11.20
N LEU A 20 -11.30 -42.41 12.08
CA LEU A 20 -10.90 -43.44 13.04
C LEU A 20 -11.96 -43.72 14.10
N GLN A 21 -12.68 -42.69 14.57
CA GLN A 21 -13.80 -42.87 15.51
C GLN A 21 -14.90 -43.76 14.92
N PHE A 22 -15.33 -43.47 13.68
CA PHE A 22 -16.35 -44.24 12.99
C PHE A 22 -15.90 -45.69 12.72
N LEU A 23 -14.66 -45.87 12.27
CA LEU A 23 -14.09 -47.21 12.03
C LEU A 23 -14.01 -48.02 13.33
N ALA A 24 -13.45 -47.45 14.39
CA ALA A 24 -13.32 -48.11 15.68
C ALA A 24 -14.67 -48.52 16.26
N CYS A 25 -15.63 -47.58 16.27
CA CYS A 25 -16.99 -47.84 16.75
C CYS A 25 -17.67 -48.96 15.95
N SER A 26 -17.61 -48.91 14.61
CA SER A 26 -18.22 -49.94 13.76
C SER A 26 -17.63 -51.35 14.00
N LYS A 27 -16.31 -51.44 14.22
CA LYS A 27 -15.61 -52.71 14.46
C LYS A 27 -15.80 -53.23 15.88
N MET A 28 -15.88 -52.35 16.88
CA MET A 28 -16.21 -52.70 18.26
C MET A 28 -17.62 -53.30 18.37
N CYS A 29 -18.58 -52.83 17.58
CA CYS A 29 -19.94 -53.39 17.49
C CYS A 29 -20.07 -54.65 16.63
N ALA A 30 -18.97 -55.13 16.00
CA ALA A 30 -19.00 -56.17 14.97
C ALA A 30 -19.99 -55.88 13.81
N SER A 31 -20.16 -54.60 13.46
CA SER A 31 -21.11 -54.16 12.43
C SER A 31 -20.61 -54.51 11.01
N PRO A 32 -21.46 -55.06 10.12
CA PRO A 32 -21.11 -55.37 8.73
C PRO A 32 -21.12 -54.10 7.86
N VAL A 33 -20.23 -53.15 8.16
CA VAL A 33 -20.02 -51.95 7.34
C VAL A 33 -18.90 -52.19 6.34
N THR A 34 -19.17 -51.93 5.06
CA THR A 34 -18.15 -51.96 4.00
C THR A 34 -17.36 -50.67 4.03
N VAL A 35 -16.05 -50.75 4.25
CA VAL A 35 -15.16 -49.58 4.32
C VAL A 35 -14.65 -49.26 2.91
N VAL A 36 -14.92 -48.04 2.44
CA VAL A 36 -14.48 -47.57 1.12
C VAL A 36 -13.47 -46.44 1.32
N GLN A 37 -12.24 -46.65 0.85
CA GLN A 37 -11.24 -45.59 0.84
C GLN A 37 -11.49 -44.65 -0.35
N SER A 38 -11.71 -43.37 -0.08
CA SER A 38 -11.96 -42.38 -1.11
C SER A 38 -11.11 -41.13 -0.93
N SER A 39 -10.74 -40.54 -2.07
CA SER A 39 -9.97 -39.28 -2.14
C SER A 39 -10.79 -38.16 -2.80
N SER A 40 -12.11 -38.31 -2.89
CA SER A 40 -13.03 -37.37 -3.56
C SER A 40 -14.06 -36.77 -2.59
N PRO A 41 -13.63 -35.93 -1.62
CA PRO A 41 -14.49 -35.45 -0.53
C PRO A 41 -15.68 -34.60 -0.99
N TRP A 42 -15.71 -34.11 -2.25
CA TRP A 42 -16.86 -33.37 -2.79
C TRP A 42 -18.14 -34.21 -2.95
N ASN A 43 -18.03 -35.55 -2.95
CA ASN A 43 -19.20 -36.43 -2.93
C ASN A 43 -19.91 -36.43 -1.55
N SER A 44 -19.31 -35.81 -0.53
CA SER A 44 -19.94 -35.62 0.77
C SER A 44 -20.70 -34.29 0.81
N PRO A 45 -21.87 -34.22 1.47
CA PRO A 45 -22.63 -32.97 1.60
C PRO A 45 -21.91 -31.92 2.47
N SER A 46 -21.02 -32.34 3.37
CA SER A 46 -20.20 -31.48 4.23
C SER A 46 -18.87 -31.09 3.60
N GLY A 47 -18.45 -31.74 2.50
CA GLY A 47 -17.09 -31.64 1.96
C GLY A 47 -16.02 -32.31 2.83
N GLU A 48 -16.41 -33.20 3.75
CA GLU A 48 -15.55 -33.87 4.74
C GLU A 48 -15.87 -35.38 4.82
N TYR A 49 -14.85 -36.19 5.06
CA TYR A 49 -15.00 -37.58 5.50
C TYR A 49 -14.84 -37.64 7.03
N PRO A 50 -15.48 -38.58 7.73
CA PRO A 50 -16.20 -39.76 7.24
C PRO A 50 -17.65 -39.49 6.79
N VAL A 51 -18.15 -40.33 5.88
CA VAL A 51 -19.57 -40.33 5.46
C VAL A 51 -20.09 -41.75 5.37
N VAL A 52 -21.27 -42.00 5.92
CA VAL A 52 -21.96 -43.28 5.81
C VAL A 52 -23.12 -43.17 4.82
N PHE A 53 -23.08 -44.02 3.78
CA PHE A 53 -24.16 -44.19 2.82
C PHE A 53 -24.93 -45.48 3.12
N ASP A 54 -26.25 -45.40 3.11
CA ASP A 54 -27.11 -46.56 3.24
C ASP A 54 -27.62 -46.98 1.86
N ASN A 55 -26.95 -47.97 1.26
CA ASN A 55 -27.30 -48.51 -0.06
C ASN A 55 -28.74 -49.08 -0.12
N SER A 56 -29.38 -49.35 1.03
CA SER A 56 -30.77 -49.83 1.06
C SER A 56 -31.79 -48.70 0.84
N LYS A 57 -31.41 -47.43 1.03
CA LYS A 57 -32.24 -46.24 0.85
C LYS A 57 -31.44 -45.14 0.16
N PRO A 58 -31.39 -45.09 -1.19
CA PRO A 58 -30.59 -44.11 -1.92
C PRO A 58 -31.01 -42.64 -1.68
N ASP A 59 -32.26 -42.40 -1.27
CA ASP A 59 -32.78 -41.05 -0.94
C ASP A 59 -32.56 -40.64 0.54
N ALA A 60 -32.00 -41.52 1.38
CA ALA A 60 -31.72 -41.19 2.76
C ALA A 60 -30.54 -40.20 2.87
N LYS A 61 -30.68 -39.18 3.71
CA LYS A 61 -29.57 -38.25 3.99
C LYS A 61 -28.37 -39.04 4.54
N PRO A 62 -27.17 -38.91 3.95
CA PRO A 62 -26.01 -39.61 4.45
C PRO A 62 -25.63 -39.11 5.84
N VAL A 63 -25.10 -40.00 6.67
CA VAL A 63 -24.78 -39.70 8.09
C VAL A 63 -23.33 -39.24 8.19
N THR A 64 -23.13 -38.03 8.73
CA THR A 64 -21.81 -37.40 8.96
C THR A 64 -21.47 -37.21 10.44
N ASP A 65 -22.47 -37.21 11.32
CA ASP A 65 -22.29 -36.94 12.75
C ASP A 65 -22.07 -38.25 13.53
N PHE A 66 -21.09 -38.27 14.43
CA PHE A 66 -20.72 -39.49 15.18
C PHE A 66 -21.86 -39.97 16.10
N ASP A 67 -22.52 -39.07 16.82
CA ASP A 67 -23.61 -39.45 17.74
C ASP A 67 -24.80 -40.06 17.01
N LYS A 68 -25.15 -39.50 15.84
CA LYS A 68 -26.19 -40.05 14.96
C LYS A 68 -25.78 -41.42 14.41
N PHE A 69 -24.50 -41.62 14.11
CA PHE A 69 -23.99 -42.91 13.67
C PHE A 69 -24.08 -43.97 14.78
N VAL A 70 -23.73 -43.62 16.02
CA VAL A 70 -23.90 -44.50 17.19
C VAL A 70 -25.38 -44.84 17.40
N GLU A 71 -26.29 -43.88 17.25
CA GLU A 71 -27.73 -44.11 17.34
C GLU A 71 -28.25 -45.06 16.25
N VAL A 72 -27.76 -44.91 15.01
CA VAL A 72 -28.07 -45.81 13.89
C VAL A 72 -27.59 -47.23 14.19
N LEU A 73 -26.37 -47.40 14.69
CA LEU A 73 -25.84 -48.71 15.10
C LEU A 73 -26.71 -49.33 16.21
N ARG A 74 -27.11 -48.54 17.21
CA ARG A 74 -27.99 -49.00 18.31
C ARG A 74 -29.35 -49.48 17.82
N LYS A 75 -29.96 -48.78 16.85
CA LYS A 75 -31.27 -49.15 16.27
C LYS A 75 -31.20 -50.34 15.33
N SER A 76 -30.01 -50.67 14.81
CA SER A 76 -29.83 -51.71 13.78
C SER A 76 -29.86 -53.16 14.28
N GLY A 77 -30.06 -53.41 15.59
CA GLY A 77 -30.34 -54.74 16.13
C GLY A 77 -29.17 -55.74 16.07
N GLN A 78 -27.96 -55.28 16.40
CA GLN A 78 -26.72 -56.09 16.31
C GLN A 78 -26.50 -56.97 17.54
N GLU A 79 -25.69 -58.03 17.41
CA GLU A 79 -25.34 -58.96 18.50
C GLU A 79 -24.63 -58.28 19.69
N VAL A 80 -23.90 -57.18 19.44
CA VAL A 80 -23.24 -56.36 20.46
C VAL A 80 -23.78 -54.93 20.39
N VAL A 81 -24.64 -54.56 21.35
CA VAL A 81 -25.18 -53.20 21.45
C VAL A 81 -24.20 -52.32 22.23
N ILE A 82 -23.54 -51.40 21.54
CA ILE A 82 -22.66 -50.41 22.17
C ILE A 82 -23.45 -49.52 23.13
N ASP A 83 -22.87 -49.29 24.31
CA ASP A 83 -23.43 -48.47 25.39
C ASP A 83 -24.74 -48.97 26.01
N GLY A 84 -25.17 -50.20 25.68
CA GLY A 84 -26.43 -50.79 26.17
C GLY A 84 -26.41 -51.11 27.67
N ASP A 85 -25.28 -51.63 28.16
CA ASP A 85 -25.12 -52.12 29.54
C ASP A 85 -24.63 -51.06 30.53
N LEU A 86 -24.46 -49.79 30.11
CA LEU A 86 -23.92 -48.72 30.95
C LEU A 86 -24.94 -48.22 31.98
N THR A 87 -24.46 -48.03 33.22
CA THR A 87 -25.22 -47.35 34.28
C THR A 87 -25.49 -45.88 33.92
N THR A 88 -26.50 -45.28 34.54
CA THR A 88 -26.82 -43.84 34.31
C THR A 88 -25.66 -42.92 34.66
N THR A 89 -24.85 -43.28 35.67
CA THR A 89 -23.64 -42.58 36.06
C THR A 89 -22.54 -42.69 35.01
N GLU A 90 -22.30 -43.89 34.47
CA GLU A 90 -21.28 -44.09 33.42
C GLU A 90 -21.66 -43.40 32.11
N LYS A 91 -22.96 -43.33 31.77
CA LYS A 91 -23.43 -42.55 30.61
C LYS A 91 -23.15 -41.06 30.78
N ALA A 92 -23.40 -40.49 31.97
CA ALA A 92 -23.09 -39.09 32.25
C ALA A 92 -21.58 -38.82 32.23
N GLU A 93 -20.76 -39.74 32.72
CA GLU A 93 -19.30 -39.65 32.63
C GLU A 93 -18.82 -39.70 31.17
N LEU A 94 -19.41 -40.57 30.34
CA LEU A 94 -19.10 -40.67 28.92
C LEU A 94 -19.30 -39.34 28.19
N ASP A 95 -20.46 -38.71 28.37
CA ASP A 95 -20.78 -37.41 27.78
C ASP A 95 -19.83 -36.32 28.28
N ALA A 96 -19.50 -36.34 29.59
CA ALA A 96 -18.57 -35.37 30.19
C ALA A 96 -17.15 -35.49 29.60
N TYR A 97 -16.63 -36.71 29.46
CA TYR A 97 -15.32 -36.94 28.84
C TYR A 97 -15.33 -36.64 27.33
N ALA A 98 -16.41 -36.96 26.62
CA ALA A 98 -16.54 -36.62 25.19
C ALA A 98 -16.49 -35.08 24.98
N CYS A 99 -17.21 -34.31 25.80
CA CYS A 99 -17.15 -32.85 25.80
C CYS A 99 -15.75 -32.32 26.16
N LEU A 100 -15.10 -32.88 27.19
CA LEU A 100 -13.74 -32.49 27.59
C LEU A 100 -12.73 -32.68 26.45
N LEU A 101 -12.83 -33.78 25.71
CA LEU A 101 -11.94 -34.07 24.58
C LEU A 101 -12.20 -33.12 23.40
N ALA A 102 -13.47 -32.86 23.08
CA ALA A 102 -13.86 -31.93 22.03
C ALA A 102 -13.42 -30.49 22.31
N GLU A 103 -13.44 -30.05 23.56
CA GLU A 103 -13.11 -28.66 23.93
C GLU A 103 -11.61 -28.44 24.18
N LYS A 104 -10.89 -29.40 24.78
CA LYS A 104 -9.50 -29.20 25.22
C LYS A 104 -8.47 -29.93 24.37
N LEU A 105 -8.73 -31.18 24.00
CA LEU A 105 -7.76 -32.00 23.27
C LEU A 105 -7.84 -31.79 21.75
N PHE A 106 -9.05 -31.72 21.19
CA PHE A 106 -9.26 -31.55 19.75
C PHE A 106 -8.65 -30.26 19.19
N PRO A 107 -8.81 -29.07 19.81
CA PRO A 107 -8.20 -27.85 19.27
C PRO A 107 -6.66 -27.89 19.30
N ALA A 108 -6.07 -28.51 20.34
CA ALA A 108 -4.62 -28.69 20.43
C ALA A 108 -4.09 -29.66 19.37
N LEU A 109 -4.82 -30.74 19.10
CA LEU A 109 -4.53 -31.68 18.01
C LEU A 109 -4.56 -30.98 16.65
N MET A 110 -5.63 -30.22 16.38
CA MET A 110 -5.78 -29.49 15.11
C MET A 110 -4.71 -28.41 14.94
N HIS A 111 -4.31 -27.73 16.03
CA HIS A 111 -3.18 -26.80 16.01
C HIS A 111 -1.89 -27.52 15.54
N SER A 112 -1.57 -28.66 16.16
CA SER A 112 -0.35 -29.43 15.85
C SER A 112 -0.30 -29.96 14.41
N ILE A 113 -1.46 -30.29 13.82
CA ILE A 113 -1.54 -30.88 12.47
C ILE A 113 -1.68 -29.81 11.37
N TRP A 114 -2.50 -28.77 11.58
CA TRP A 114 -2.89 -27.82 10.53
C TRP A 114 -2.29 -26.42 10.69
N VAL A 115 -1.99 -25.98 11.91
CA VAL A 115 -1.57 -24.59 12.18
C VAL A 115 -0.06 -24.47 12.25
N ASP A 116 0.61 -25.35 13.00
CA ASP A 116 2.07 -25.38 13.12
C ASP A 116 2.75 -25.50 11.76
N ASP A 117 3.53 -24.48 11.37
CA ASP A 117 4.14 -24.34 10.06
C ASP A 117 5.07 -25.50 9.70
N LEU A 118 5.83 -26.00 10.68
CA LEU A 118 6.80 -27.07 10.44
C LEU A 118 6.09 -28.41 10.24
N ASN A 119 5.10 -28.72 11.09
CA ASN A 119 4.31 -29.94 10.96
C ASN A 119 3.44 -29.95 9.69
N TYR A 120 2.84 -28.80 9.37
CA TYR A 120 1.97 -28.64 8.21
C TYR A 120 2.72 -28.82 6.89
N SER A 121 3.85 -28.11 6.70
CA SER A 121 4.61 -28.14 5.44
C SER A 121 5.27 -29.51 5.18
N THR A 122 5.68 -30.19 6.25
CA THR A 122 6.41 -31.45 6.15
C THR A 122 5.50 -32.64 5.91
N VAL A 123 4.41 -32.75 6.68
CA VAL A 123 3.52 -33.92 6.72
C VAL A 123 2.16 -33.61 6.10
N THR A 124 1.37 -32.71 6.70
CA THR A 124 -0.06 -32.54 6.39
C THR A 124 -0.30 -32.06 4.95
N GLN A 125 0.33 -30.97 4.54
CA GLN A 125 0.17 -30.39 3.20
C GLN A 125 0.56 -31.39 2.12
N TYR A 126 1.71 -32.05 2.30
CA TYR A 126 2.21 -33.01 1.32
C TYR A 126 1.30 -34.25 1.23
N TRP A 127 0.87 -34.78 2.36
CA TRP A 127 0.00 -35.96 2.37
C TRP A 127 -1.32 -35.69 1.64
N TYR A 128 -2.06 -34.64 2.01
CA TYR A 128 -3.32 -34.31 1.37
C TYR A 128 -3.15 -33.94 -0.11
N SER A 129 -2.10 -33.19 -0.46
CA SER A 129 -1.85 -32.82 -1.86
C SER A 129 -1.45 -34.00 -2.75
N SER A 130 -0.84 -35.05 -2.20
CA SER A 130 -0.51 -36.26 -2.94
C SER A 130 -1.74 -37.12 -3.29
N LYS A 131 -2.83 -37.02 -2.52
CA LYS A 131 -4.05 -37.83 -2.72
C LYS A 131 -5.12 -37.09 -3.52
N LEU A 132 -5.10 -35.76 -3.52
CA LEU A 132 -6.06 -34.91 -4.23
C LEU A 132 -5.54 -34.49 -5.59
N SER A 133 -6.42 -34.33 -6.57
CA SER A 133 -6.04 -33.83 -7.90
C SER A 133 -5.70 -32.34 -7.86
N PHE A 134 -4.68 -31.94 -8.62
CA PHE A 134 -4.37 -30.53 -8.88
C PHE A 134 -5.46 -29.93 -9.80
N PRO A 135 -5.99 -28.71 -9.52
CA PRO A 135 -5.59 -27.75 -8.47
C PRO A 135 -6.40 -27.82 -7.17
N TYR A 136 -7.39 -28.73 -7.06
CA TYR A 136 -8.26 -28.82 -5.88
C TYR A 136 -7.50 -29.11 -4.58
N SER A 137 -6.36 -29.79 -4.69
CA SER A 137 -5.43 -30.00 -3.57
C SER A 137 -5.03 -28.69 -2.87
N LEU A 138 -4.76 -27.62 -3.63
CA LEU A 138 -4.38 -26.32 -3.05
C LEU A 138 -5.56 -25.69 -2.30
N TYR A 139 -6.74 -25.68 -2.92
CA TYR A 139 -7.95 -25.13 -2.33
C TYR A 139 -8.39 -25.87 -1.07
N TYR A 140 -8.43 -27.22 -1.10
CA TYR A 140 -8.91 -28.03 0.01
C TYR A 140 -8.05 -27.84 1.27
N VAL A 141 -6.73 -27.91 1.10
CA VAL A 141 -5.77 -27.81 2.20
C VAL A 141 -5.77 -26.40 2.79
N GLU A 142 -5.81 -25.34 1.97
CA GLU A 142 -5.91 -23.96 2.46
C GLU A 142 -7.23 -23.66 3.17
N LYS A 143 -8.37 -24.15 2.64
CA LYS A 143 -9.69 -24.00 3.27
C LYS A 143 -9.70 -24.65 4.66
N ARG A 144 -9.14 -25.86 4.79
CA ARG A 144 -8.99 -26.56 6.08
C ARG A 144 -8.09 -25.80 7.03
N ARG A 145 -6.92 -25.34 6.57
CA ARG A 145 -5.99 -24.55 7.39
C ARG A 145 -6.65 -23.28 7.93
N LYS A 146 -7.34 -22.52 7.08
CA LYS A 146 -8.07 -21.29 7.48
C LYS A 146 -9.21 -21.59 8.46
N LYS A 147 -9.95 -22.70 8.29
CA LYS A 147 -11.00 -23.12 9.24
C LYS A 147 -10.45 -23.30 10.65
N TYR A 148 -9.32 -24.00 10.80
CA TYR A 148 -8.70 -24.23 12.11
C TYR A 148 -7.98 -22.99 12.65
N GLN A 149 -7.32 -22.19 11.81
CA GLN A 149 -6.76 -20.90 12.22
C GLN A 149 -7.84 -19.95 12.77
N LYS A 150 -9.02 -19.89 12.12
CA LYS A 150 -10.15 -19.08 12.60
C LYS A 150 -10.70 -19.60 13.94
N MET A 151 -10.79 -20.92 14.10
CA MET A 151 -11.22 -21.54 15.37
C MET A 151 -10.25 -21.23 16.52
N LEU A 152 -8.95 -21.09 16.23
CA LEU A 152 -7.88 -20.92 17.22
C LEU A 152 -7.45 -19.45 17.44
N GLY A 153 -7.93 -18.51 16.63
CA GLY A 153 -7.39 -17.15 16.46
C GLY A 153 -7.37 -16.23 17.70
N GLU A 154 -7.92 -16.67 18.84
CA GLU A 154 -7.97 -15.90 20.09
C GLU A 154 -7.18 -16.54 21.25
N CYS A 155 -6.65 -17.76 21.08
CA CYS A 155 -6.04 -18.54 22.16
C CYS A 155 -4.50 -18.56 22.13
N SER A 156 -3.87 -18.35 23.29
CA SER A 156 -2.41 -18.52 23.44
C SER A 156 -2.01 -20.00 23.30
N VAL A 157 -1.01 -20.28 22.46
CA VAL A 157 -0.47 -21.64 22.23
C VAL A 157 -0.04 -22.32 23.52
N LYS A 158 0.52 -21.57 24.49
CA LYS A 158 0.91 -22.10 25.80
C LYS A 158 -0.29 -22.60 26.61
N HIS A 159 -1.39 -21.85 26.60
CA HIS A 159 -2.60 -22.23 27.31
C HIS A 159 -3.25 -23.46 26.67
N LEU A 160 -3.29 -23.49 25.33
CA LEU A 160 -3.83 -24.59 24.54
C LEU A 160 -3.09 -25.91 24.81
N LEU A 161 -1.76 -25.90 24.70
CA LEU A 161 -0.94 -27.08 24.98
C LEU A 161 -1.00 -27.47 26.45
N GLY A 162 -0.97 -26.51 27.38
CA GLY A 162 -1.10 -26.77 28.82
C GLY A 162 -2.42 -27.47 29.19
N ALA A 163 -3.54 -27.03 28.61
CA ALA A 163 -4.85 -27.65 28.82
C ALA A 163 -4.89 -29.09 28.27
N ALA A 164 -4.36 -29.32 27.06
CA ALA A 164 -4.31 -30.64 26.45
C ALA A 164 -3.43 -31.63 27.25
N LEU A 165 -2.27 -31.19 27.74
CA LEU A 165 -1.39 -32.00 28.60
C LEU A 165 -2.10 -32.40 29.91
N HIS A 166 -2.88 -31.49 30.50
CA HIS A 166 -3.69 -31.80 31.68
C HIS A 166 -4.78 -32.84 31.36
N THR A 167 -5.47 -32.70 30.22
CA THR A 167 -6.47 -33.68 29.76
C THR A 167 -5.87 -35.07 29.54
N LEU A 168 -4.66 -35.18 28.99
CA LEU A 168 -3.97 -36.46 28.83
C LEU A 168 -3.66 -37.13 30.17
N ASN A 169 -3.26 -36.35 31.18
CA ASN A 169 -3.05 -36.87 32.53
C ASN A 169 -4.36 -37.35 33.17
N LEU A 170 -5.47 -36.62 32.97
CA LEU A 170 -6.80 -37.03 33.43
C LEU A 170 -7.26 -38.34 32.78
N LEU A 171 -7.05 -38.50 31.46
CA LEU A 171 -7.34 -39.74 30.76
C LEU A 171 -6.50 -40.91 31.28
N SER A 172 -5.20 -40.69 31.50
CA SER A 172 -4.31 -41.71 32.05
C SER A 172 -4.76 -42.13 33.45
N ALA A 173 -5.18 -41.17 34.30
CA ALA A 173 -5.72 -41.46 35.62
C ALA A 173 -7.06 -42.22 35.56
N LYS A 174 -7.95 -41.88 34.62
CA LYS A 174 -9.24 -42.56 34.45
C LYS A 174 -9.10 -43.99 33.94
N LEU A 175 -8.17 -44.24 33.01
CA LEU A 175 -7.92 -45.58 32.48
C LEU A 175 -7.29 -46.49 33.55
N GLY A 176 -6.32 -45.97 34.32
CA GLY A 176 -5.62 -46.76 35.32
C GLY A 176 -5.01 -48.02 34.72
N ASP A 177 -5.33 -49.18 35.31
CA ASP A 177 -4.95 -50.52 34.84
C ASP A 177 -6.07 -51.24 34.05
N ASN A 178 -7.21 -50.58 33.82
CA ASN A 178 -8.33 -51.16 33.08
C ASN A 178 -8.01 -51.29 31.58
N LYS A 179 -8.67 -52.24 30.92
CA LYS A 179 -8.50 -52.46 29.47
C LYS A 179 -9.21 -51.37 28.63
N TYR A 180 -10.36 -50.88 29.10
CA TYR A 180 -11.17 -49.83 28.48
C TYR A 180 -11.62 -48.82 29.54
N PHE A 181 -12.09 -47.64 29.12
CA PHE A 181 -12.43 -46.54 30.04
C PHE A 181 -13.63 -46.82 30.97
N CYS A 182 -14.53 -47.74 30.59
CA CYS A 182 -15.69 -48.18 31.37
C CYS A 182 -15.60 -49.66 31.78
N GLY A 183 -14.39 -50.17 32.04
CA GLY A 183 -14.15 -51.53 32.53
C GLY A 183 -13.69 -52.50 31.44
N ASN A 184 -14.35 -53.64 31.31
CA ASN A 184 -13.87 -54.76 30.48
C ASN A 184 -14.47 -54.83 29.06
N LYS A 185 -15.51 -54.03 28.76
CA LYS A 185 -16.14 -53.96 27.43
C LYS A 185 -15.81 -52.61 26.76
N PRO A 186 -15.60 -52.59 25.43
CA PRO A 186 -15.42 -51.35 24.69
C PRO A 186 -16.73 -50.56 24.62
N THR A 187 -16.60 -49.24 24.71
CA THR A 187 -17.70 -48.25 24.67
C THR A 187 -17.47 -47.22 23.58
N SER A 188 -18.48 -46.39 23.29
CA SER A 188 -18.30 -45.30 22.32
C SER A 188 -17.23 -44.28 22.75
N LEU A 189 -16.99 -44.12 24.06
CA LEU A 189 -15.89 -43.31 24.59
C LEU A 189 -14.51 -43.82 24.12
N ASP A 190 -14.31 -45.15 24.15
CA ASP A 190 -13.05 -45.77 23.73
C ASP A 190 -12.77 -45.48 22.24
N ALA A 191 -13.81 -45.46 21.40
CA ALA A 191 -13.70 -45.09 19.99
C ALA A 191 -13.34 -43.59 19.81
N VAL A 192 -13.95 -42.70 20.59
CA VAL A 192 -13.64 -41.25 20.58
C VAL A 192 -12.20 -40.98 21.02
N VAL A 193 -11.78 -41.57 22.14
CA VAL A 193 -10.42 -41.43 22.68
C VAL A 193 -9.40 -41.99 21.70
N LEU A 194 -9.65 -43.16 21.10
CA LEU A 194 -8.77 -43.74 20.10
C LEU A 194 -8.58 -42.81 18.90
N GLY A 195 -9.67 -42.21 18.40
CA GLY A 195 -9.62 -41.31 17.25
C GLY A 195 -8.72 -40.09 17.46
N TYR A 196 -8.63 -39.57 18.70
CA TYR A 196 -7.74 -38.45 19.01
C TYR A 196 -6.30 -38.88 19.35
N LEU A 197 -6.12 -40.00 20.07
CA LEU A 197 -4.78 -40.43 20.51
C LEU A 197 -3.98 -41.15 19.42
N ALA A 198 -4.63 -41.91 18.54
CA ALA A 198 -3.94 -42.69 17.52
C ALA A 198 -3.16 -41.82 16.51
N PRO A 199 -3.73 -40.72 15.97
CA PRO A 199 -2.98 -39.79 15.12
C PRO A 199 -1.81 -39.14 15.86
N LEU A 200 -2.00 -38.70 17.11
CA LEU A 200 -0.93 -38.10 17.93
C LEU A 200 0.26 -39.04 18.15
N LEU A 201 0.00 -40.34 18.33
CA LEU A 201 1.05 -41.31 18.58
C LEU A 201 1.80 -41.71 17.30
N ARG A 202 1.09 -41.86 16.18
CA ARG A 202 1.63 -42.49 14.96
C ARG A 202 2.11 -41.53 13.88
N LEU A 203 1.61 -40.29 13.83
CA LEU A 203 2.09 -39.32 12.84
C LEU A 203 3.53 -38.88 13.19
N PRO A 204 4.43 -38.78 12.21
CA PRO A 204 5.78 -38.34 12.45
C PRO A 204 5.84 -36.80 12.41
N LEU A 205 5.42 -36.14 13.50
CA LEU A 205 5.40 -34.68 13.59
C LEU A 205 6.78 -34.14 14.03
N PRO A 206 7.42 -33.23 13.28
CA PRO A 206 8.70 -32.61 13.67
C PRO A 206 8.66 -31.83 15.00
N ASN A 207 7.51 -31.26 15.35
CA ASN A 207 7.26 -30.66 16.66
C ASN A 207 6.37 -31.62 17.47
N ASP A 208 6.95 -32.19 18.53
CA ASP A 208 6.51 -33.42 19.16
C ASP A 208 6.07 -33.25 20.62
N THR A 209 5.85 -32.04 21.11
CA THR A 209 5.54 -31.77 22.54
C THR A 209 4.39 -32.63 23.10
N LEU A 210 3.26 -32.73 22.39
CA LEU A 210 2.12 -33.57 22.77
C LEU A 210 2.40 -35.07 22.58
N GLN A 211 3.15 -35.44 21.54
CA GLN A 211 3.49 -36.83 21.23
C GLN A 211 4.47 -37.39 22.27
N LEU A 212 5.46 -36.61 22.68
CA LEU A 212 6.39 -36.92 23.76
C LEU A 212 5.65 -37.15 25.08
N HIS A 213 4.73 -36.24 25.44
CA HIS A 213 3.95 -36.39 26.67
C HIS A 213 3.01 -37.60 26.64
N LEU A 214 2.38 -37.88 25.50
CA LEU A 214 1.57 -39.10 25.32
C LEU A 214 2.43 -40.37 25.43
N SER A 215 3.63 -40.37 24.84
CA SER A 215 4.55 -41.50 24.91
C SER A 215 5.05 -41.78 26.34
N ALA A 216 5.06 -40.75 27.20
CA ALA A 216 5.38 -40.87 28.62
C ALA A 216 4.24 -41.53 29.45
N CYS A 217 3.04 -41.70 28.89
CA CYS A 217 1.89 -42.35 29.51
C CYS A 217 1.72 -43.79 29.00
N PRO A 218 2.33 -44.82 29.63
CA PRO A 218 2.40 -46.17 29.07
C PRO A 218 1.04 -46.87 28.99
N ASN A 219 0.10 -46.55 29.89
CA ASN A 219 -1.24 -47.13 29.87
C ASN A 219 -2.06 -46.66 28.66
N LEU A 220 -1.97 -45.38 28.29
CA LEU A 220 -2.62 -44.84 27.10
C LEU A 220 -1.99 -45.38 25.81
N VAL A 221 -0.65 -45.49 25.77
CA VAL A 221 0.04 -46.11 24.62
C VAL A 221 -0.40 -47.56 24.44
N ARG A 222 -0.43 -48.34 25.52
CA ARG A 222 -0.92 -49.73 25.52
C ARG A 222 -2.37 -49.82 25.04
N PHE A 223 -3.23 -48.91 25.48
CA PHE A 223 -4.62 -48.82 25.02
C PHE A 223 -4.71 -48.60 23.51
N VAL A 224 -3.97 -47.62 22.98
CA VAL A 224 -3.97 -47.33 21.53
C VAL A 224 -3.45 -48.52 20.72
N GLU A 225 -2.30 -49.10 21.09
CA GLU A 225 -1.70 -50.20 20.33
C GLU A 225 -2.53 -51.49 20.37
N SER A 226 -3.07 -51.83 21.55
CA SER A 226 -3.94 -53.00 21.68
C SER A 226 -5.26 -52.82 20.94
N THR A 227 -5.86 -51.62 20.98
CA THR A 227 -7.13 -51.35 20.31
C THR A 227 -6.97 -51.31 18.79
N VAL A 228 -5.90 -50.69 18.27
CA VAL A 228 -5.60 -50.68 16.82
C VAL A 228 -5.33 -52.09 16.31
N SER A 229 -4.53 -52.90 17.02
CA SER A 229 -4.21 -54.26 16.58
C SER A 229 -5.41 -55.22 16.62
N ILE A 230 -6.32 -55.07 17.59
CA ILE A 230 -7.50 -55.93 17.72
C ILE A 230 -8.61 -55.53 16.73
N TYR A 231 -8.96 -54.24 16.65
CA TYR A 231 -10.15 -53.79 15.93
C TYR A 231 -9.86 -53.18 14.56
N LEU A 232 -8.64 -52.69 14.32
CA LEU A 232 -8.25 -51.97 13.10
C LEU A 232 -7.01 -52.58 12.42
N PRO A 233 -6.98 -53.90 12.13
CA PRO A 233 -5.86 -54.51 11.43
C PRO A 233 -5.80 -54.00 9.98
N LEU A 234 -4.60 -53.65 9.53
CA LEU A 234 -4.31 -53.26 8.15
C LEU A 234 -4.22 -54.51 7.26
N THR A 235 -4.67 -54.39 6.01
CA THR A 235 -4.49 -55.44 5.00
C THR A 235 -3.02 -55.54 4.55
N GLU A 236 -2.61 -56.70 4.03
CA GLU A 236 -1.23 -56.89 3.57
C GLU A 236 -0.81 -55.92 2.46
N GLU A 237 -1.74 -55.57 1.57
CA GLU A 237 -1.49 -54.60 0.49
C GLU A 237 -1.22 -53.20 1.03
N GLU A 238 -1.98 -52.75 2.02
CA GLU A 238 -1.78 -51.46 2.68
C GLU A 238 -0.45 -51.41 3.41
N MET A 239 -0.11 -52.48 4.15
CA MET A 239 1.19 -52.60 4.81
C MET A 239 2.33 -52.53 3.80
N ARG A 240 2.19 -53.15 2.62
CA ARG A 240 3.21 -53.09 1.56
C ARG A 240 3.36 -51.67 1.00
N ARG A 241 2.27 -50.94 0.76
CA ARG A 241 2.29 -49.54 0.29
C ARG A 241 2.96 -48.62 1.31
N GLN A 242 2.56 -48.70 2.58
CA GLN A 242 3.14 -47.87 3.65
C GLN A 242 4.63 -48.15 3.86
N ARG A 243 5.09 -49.41 3.71
CA ARG A 243 6.52 -49.75 3.76
C ARG A 243 7.33 -49.13 2.62
N ALA A 244 6.74 -48.97 1.43
CA ALA A 244 7.39 -48.33 0.29
C ALA A 244 7.61 -46.83 0.55
N ASP A 245 6.61 -46.15 1.12
CA ASP A 245 6.64 -44.71 1.39
C ASP A 245 7.52 -44.33 2.59
N LYS A 246 7.86 -45.30 3.46
CA LYS A 246 8.67 -45.08 4.68
C LYS A 246 9.99 -44.36 4.41
N ARG A 247 10.72 -44.70 3.34
CA ARG A 247 12.01 -44.05 3.01
C ARG A 247 11.84 -42.57 2.68
N MET A 248 10.82 -42.23 1.91
CA MET A 248 10.51 -40.86 1.52
C MET A 248 10.17 -40.02 2.76
N TRP A 249 9.35 -40.55 3.67
CA TRP A 249 9.03 -39.87 4.93
C TRP A 249 10.27 -39.64 5.80
N THR A 250 11.14 -40.64 5.97
CA THR A 250 12.38 -40.47 6.73
C THR A 250 13.30 -39.38 6.17
N GLN A 251 13.36 -39.23 4.84
CA GLN A 251 14.15 -38.17 4.20
C GLN A 251 13.55 -36.78 4.41
N ARG A 252 12.22 -36.65 4.34
CA ARG A 252 11.52 -35.38 4.59
C ARG A 252 11.70 -34.92 6.04
N LEU A 253 11.61 -35.84 7.00
CA LEU A 253 11.86 -35.57 8.42
C LEU A 253 13.30 -35.10 8.67
N ALA A 254 14.29 -35.82 8.12
CA ALA A 254 15.70 -35.43 8.26
C ALA A 254 16.03 -34.08 7.59
N ARG A 255 15.25 -33.66 6.59
CA ARG A 255 15.34 -32.31 6.02
C ARG A 255 14.74 -31.27 6.98
N ALA A 256 13.53 -31.52 7.47
CA ALA A 256 12.86 -30.65 8.43
C ALA A 256 13.68 -30.45 9.71
N GLU A 257 14.34 -31.50 10.20
CA GLU A 257 15.17 -31.44 11.41
C GLU A 257 16.50 -30.70 11.19
N ARG A 258 17.01 -30.69 9.95
CA ARG A 258 18.11 -29.81 9.54
C ARG A 258 17.64 -28.36 9.47
N ASP A 259 16.49 -28.11 8.84
CA ASP A 259 15.92 -26.76 8.74
C ASP A 259 15.53 -26.19 10.12
N ARG A 260 15.27 -27.06 11.12
CA ARG A 260 15.03 -26.70 12.53
C ARG A 260 16.31 -26.25 13.27
N LYS A 261 17.50 -26.71 12.87
CA LYS A 261 18.76 -26.32 13.49
C LYS A 261 19.38 -25.16 12.69
N PRO A 262 19.60 -23.97 13.28
CA PRO A 262 20.31 -22.90 12.58
C PRO A 262 21.73 -23.38 12.20
N GLU A 263 22.13 -23.17 10.94
CA GLU A 263 23.44 -23.57 10.41
C GLU A 263 24.60 -23.00 11.25
N GLU A 264 25.31 -23.86 11.99
CA GLU A 264 26.71 -23.60 12.34
C GLU A 264 27.57 -23.83 11.10
N LYS A 265 27.87 -22.77 10.34
CA LYS A 265 28.87 -22.85 9.26
C LYS A 265 30.28 -22.94 9.86
N PRO A 266 31.13 -23.90 9.44
CA PRO A 266 32.51 -23.97 9.88
C PRO A 266 33.35 -22.87 9.20
N LYS A 267 34.13 -22.17 10.02
CA LYS A 267 35.07 -21.10 9.64
C LYS A 267 36.06 -21.57 8.56
N LYS A 268 36.10 -20.88 7.42
CA LYS A 268 37.28 -20.79 6.55
C LYS A 268 37.80 -19.36 6.52
N LYS A 269 39.13 -19.27 6.58
CA LYS A 269 39.96 -18.07 6.77
C LYS A 269 40.10 -17.24 5.48
N ASN A 270 40.06 -15.93 5.71
CA ASN A 270 40.79 -14.81 5.13
C ASN A 270 40.47 -14.28 3.71
N GLU A 271 40.27 -12.96 3.73
CA GLU A 271 40.56 -11.92 2.71
C GLU A 271 39.64 -11.84 1.49
N GLU A 272 38.63 -10.97 1.57
CA GLU A 272 38.43 -9.80 0.69
C GLU A 272 37.25 -8.94 1.21
N GLU A 273 37.30 -7.64 0.92
CA GLU A 273 36.46 -6.54 1.43
C GLU A 273 34.94 -6.77 1.24
N PRO A 274 34.06 -6.21 2.10
CA PRO A 274 32.62 -6.30 1.89
C PRO A 274 32.22 -5.31 0.80
N SER A 275 32.02 -5.80 -0.42
CA SER A 275 31.20 -5.10 -1.42
C SER A 275 29.77 -5.03 -0.91
N GLU A 276 29.22 -3.82 -0.85
CA GLU A 276 27.80 -3.54 -0.63
C GLU A 276 26.95 -4.34 -1.63
N ASP A 277 26.25 -5.37 -1.13
CA ASP A 277 25.22 -6.07 -1.91
C ASP A 277 24.00 -5.15 -2.04
N PHE A 278 24.04 -4.28 -3.04
CA PHE A 278 22.83 -3.64 -3.56
C PHE A 278 21.90 -4.71 -4.19
N PRO A 279 20.57 -4.55 -4.11
CA PRO A 279 19.60 -5.39 -4.82
C PRO A 279 19.59 -5.19 -6.34
N LEU A 280 20.58 -4.47 -6.89
CA LEU A 280 20.85 -4.36 -8.32
C LEU A 280 21.01 -5.72 -8.97
N ARG A 281 21.59 -6.72 -8.28
CA ARG A 281 21.75 -8.06 -8.83
C ARG A 281 20.41 -8.75 -9.04
N ASP A 282 19.49 -8.72 -8.07
CA ASP A 282 18.19 -9.36 -8.18
C ASP A 282 17.25 -8.59 -9.12
N SER A 283 17.33 -7.26 -9.16
CA SER A 283 16.66 -6.44 -10.17
C SER A 283 17.25 -6.66 -11.56
N ILE A 284 18.57 -6.83 -11.71
CA ILE A 284 19.20 -7.16 -13.00
C ILE A 284 18.86 -8.59 -13.40
N PHE A 285 18.79 -9.57 -12.49
CA PHE A 285 18.42 -10.95 -12.79
C PHE A 285 16.93 -11.11 -13.07
N PHE A 286 16.06 -10.34 -12.43
CA PHE A 286 14.63 -10.33 -12.72
C PHE A 286 14.32 -9.49 -13.95
N ALA A 287 15.01 -8.37 -14.18
CA ALA A 287 14.93 -7.63 -15.44
C ALA A 287 15.54 -8.42 -16.60
N LEU A 288 16.67 -9.12 -16.41
CA LEU A 288 17.15 -10.12 -17.38
C LEU A 288 16.16 -11.25 -17.50
N GLY A 289 15.53 -11.71 -16.42
CA GLY A 289 14.53 -12.77 -16.41
C GLY A 289 13.31 -12.38 -17.22
N ALA A 290 12.80 -11.17 -17.02
CA ALA A 290 11.70 -10.58 -17.75
C ALA A 290 12.10 -10.29 -19.20
N VAL A 291 13.27 -9.70 -19.46
CA VAL A 291 13.80 -9.46 -20.82
C VAL A 291 14.07 -10.78 -21.55
N THR A 292 14.54 -11.83 -20.87
CA THR A 292 14.77 -13.16 -21.47
C THR A 292 13.48 -13.92 -21.66
N LEU A 293 12.49 -13.83 -20.76
CA LEU A 293 11.14 -14.36 -20.98
C LEU A 293 10.42 -13.58 -22.07
N SER A 294 10.61 -12.26 -22.16
CA SER A 294 10.06 -11.41 -23.21
C SER A 294 10.78 -11.63 -24.54
N LEU A 295 12.07 -11.91 -24.56
CA LEU A 295 12.82 -12.32 -25.75
C LEU A 295 12.45 -13.75 -26.16
N LEU A 296 12.33 -14.69 -25.23
CA LEU A 296 11.84 -16.05 -25.49
C LEU A 296 10.41 -16.04 -25.99
N PHE A 297 9.56 -15.19 -25.41
CA PHE A 297 8.20 -14.97 -25.87
C PHE A 297 8.19 -14.27 -27.23
N ALA A 298 9.01 -13.25 -27.47
CA ALA A 298 9.15 -12.59 -28.77
C ALA A 298 9.71 -13.52 -29.86
N VAL A 299 10.57 -14.47 -29.50
CA VAL A 299 11.05 -15.55 -30.39
C VAL A 299 9.93 -16.58 -30.61
N HIS A 300 9.16 -16.91 -29.58
CA HIS A 300 8.06 -17.87 -29.64
C HIS A 300 6.81 -17.30 -30.36
N THR A 301 6.60 -15.99 -30.34
CA THR A 301 5.52 -15.29 -31.04
C THR A 301 5.92 -14.83 -32.45
N GLY A 302 7.20 -14.99 -32.83
CA GLY A 302 7.68 -14.75 -34.19
C GLY A 302 8.09 -13.31 -34.51
N ILE A 303 8.34 -12.48 -33.50
CA ILE A 303 8.77 -11.07 -33.64
C ILE A 303 10.26 -10.98 -34.04
N ILE A 304 11.09 -11.92 -33.58
CA ILE A 304 12.46 -12.07 -34.07
C ILE A 304 12.46 -13.12 -35.20
N GLN A 305 12.50 -12.65 -36.45
CA GLN A 305 12.66 -13.49 -37.63
C GLN A 305 14.02 -14.20 -37.63
N MET A 306 14.10 -15.36 -36.98
CA MET A 306 15.04 -16.41 -37.38
C MET A 306 14.47 -17.02 -38.67
N THR A 307 15.20 -16.83 -39.75
CA THR A 307 14.76 -16.90 -41.16
C THR A 307 14.27 -18.25 -41.70
N HIS A 308 13.83 -19.24 -40.89
CA HIS A 308 13.59 -20.58 -41.45
C HIS A 308 12.36 -21.42 -41.04
N HIS A 309 11.41 -21.01 -40.19
CA HIS A 309 10.13 -21.78 -40.05
C HIS A 309 8.89 -20.93 -39.68
N PRO A 310 7.81 -20.91 -40.49
CA PRO A 310 6.62 -20.09 -40.26
C PRO A 310 5.49 -20.89 -39.60
N TRP A 311 5.54 -21.12 -38.28
CA TRP A 311 4.38 -21.54 -37.46
C TRP A 311 4.58 -20.93 -36.06
N PRO A 312 3.73 -19.98 -35.59
CA PRO A 312 2.39 -20.28 -35.05
C PRO A 312 1.25 -19.29 -35.39
N ILE A 313 1.51 -18.17 -36.09
CA ILE A 313 0.51 -17.11 -36.35
C ILE A 313 -0.63 -17.62 -37.25
N ARG A 314 -0.29 -18.37 -38.31
CA ARG A 314 -1.27 -18.97 -39.23
C ARG A 314 -2.22 -19.96 -38.55
N ALA A 315 -1.70 -20.72 -37.59
CA ALA A 315 -2.52 -21.63 -36.79
C ALA A 315 -3.51 -20.86 -35.91
N TYR A 316 -3.06 -19.77 -35.30
CA TYR A 316 -3.86 -18.94 -34.42
C TYR A 316 -4.93 -18.14 -35.17
N SER A 317 -4.57 -17.49 -36.28
CA SER A 317 -5.52 -16.77 -37.14
C SER A 317 -6.58 -17.72 -37.71
N SER A 318 -6.16 -18.88 -38.24
CA SER A 318 -7.07 -19.89 -38.77
C SER A 318 -7.98 -20.47 -37.67
N PHE A 319 -7.48 -20.64 -36.44
CA PHE A 319 -8.29 -21.08 -35.31
C PHE A 319 -9.39 -20.07 -34.94
N ILE A 320 -9.05 -18.78 -34.85
CA ILE A 320 -10.04 -17.71 -34.60
C ILE A 320 -11.05 -17.63 -35.75
N TYR A 321 -10.58 -17.69 -37.00
CA TYR A 321 -11.44 -17.64 -38.17
C TYR A 321 -12.40 -18.83 -38.22
N ARG A 322 -11.96 -20.04 -37.85
CA ARG A 322 -12.79 -21.25 -37.90
C ARG A 322 -13.76 -21.37 -36.72
N TYR A 323 -13.33 -20.98 -35.51
CA TYR A 323 -14.10 -21.15 -34.27
C TYR A 323 -14.30 -19.85 -33.47
N PRO A 324 -14.87 -18.77 -34.06
CA PRO A 324 -14.98 -17.47 -33.39
C PRO A 324 -15.88 -17.50 -32.15
N LEU A 325 -16.98 -18.26 -32.17
CA LEU A 325 -17.89 -18.39 -31.03
C LEU A 325 -17.21 -19.04 -29.82
N LEU A 326 -16.38 -20.05 -30.04
CA LEU A 326 -15.66 -20.75 -28.98
C LEU A 326 -14.63 -19.83 -28.33
N VAL A 327 -13.88 -19.07 -29.11
CA VAL A 327 -12.91 -18.07 -28.61
C VAL A 327 -13.63 -16.98 -27.81
N PHE A 328 -14.75 -16.47 -28.32
CA PHE A 328 -15.56 -15.46 -27.63
C PHE A 328 -16.05 -15.96 -26.27
N ILE A 329 -16.67 -17.14 -26.22
CA ILE A 329 -17.17 -17.72 -24.95
C ILE A 329 -16.01 -18.05 -23.99
N ALA A 330 -14.92 -18.65 -24.49
CA ALA A 330 -13.77 -19.01 -23.68
C ALA A 330 -13.13 -17.78 -23.03
N SER A 331 -12.96 -16.68 -23.78
CA SER A 331 -12.45 -15.42 -23.24
C SER A 331 -13.37 -14.85 -22.16
N LEU A 332 -14.70 -14.84 -22.38
CA LEU A 332 -15.66 -14.33 -21.40
C LEU A 332 -15.70 -15.15 -20.09
N ILE A 333 -15.51 -16.47 -20.17
CA ILE A 333 -15.39 -17.35 -18.99
C ILE A 333 -14.06 -17.09 -18.26
N LEU A 334 -12.94 -17.07 -18.99
CA LEU A 334 -11.60 -16.99 -18.41
C LEU A 334 -11.32 -15.62 -17.79
N THR A 335 -11.73 -14.52 -18.44
CA THR A 335 -11.45 -13.16 -17.97
C THR A 335 -12.64 -12.49 -17.28
N GLY A 336 -13.83 -13.11 -17.33
CA GLY A 336 -15.03 -12.65 -16.64
C GLY A 336 -15.38 -13.51 -15.44
N PHE A 337 -15.93 -14.71 -15.69
CA PHE A 337 -16.51 -15.54 -14.63
C PHE A 337 -15.50 -15.97 -13.55
N VAL A 338 -14.31 -16.44 -13.95
CA VAL A 338 -13.27 -16.89 -13.00
C VAL A 338 -12.75 -15.73 -12.13
N PRO A 339 -12.34 -14.58 -12.69
CA PRO A 339 -11.97 -13.40 -11.90
C PRO A 339 -13.06 -12.91 -10.95
N VAL A 340 -14.32 -12.84 -11.41
CA VAL A 340 -15.44 -12.43 -10.54
C VAL A 340 -15.61 -13.39 -9.36
N ALA A 341 -15.44 -14.70 -9.58
CA ALA A 341 -15.48 -15.68 -8.50
C ALA A 341 -14.34 -15.49 -7.50
N ILE A 342 -13.12 -15.15 -7.95
CA ILE A 342 -11.98 -14.83 -7.08
C ILE A 342 -12.26 -13.57 -6.26
N LEU A 343 -12.74 -12.50 -6.91
CA LEU A 343 -13.05 -11.22 -6.27
C LEU A 343 -14.20 -11.34 -5.25
N TYR A 344 -15.17 -12.22 -5.50
CA TYR A 344 -16.22 -12.53 -4.54
C TYR A 344 -15.66 -13.20 -3.27
N LEU A 345 -14.62 -14.05 -3.41
CA LEU A 345 -13.97 -14.71 -2.28
C LEU A 345 -13.00 -13.78 -1.53
N GLN A 346 -12.35 -12.85 -2.23
CA GLN A 346 -11.34 -11.93 -1.69
C GLN A 346 -11.54 -10.51 -2.24
N PRO A 347 -12.51 -9.74 -1.70
CA PRO A 347 -12.75 -8.39 -2.18
C PRO A 347 -11.61 -7.45 -1.72
N PRO A 348 -10.98 -6.70 -2.65
CA PRO A 348 -10.03 -5.66 -2.28
C PRO A 348 -10.74 -4.54 -1.49
N ARG A 349 -10.05 -3.96 -0.53
CA ARG A 349 -10.57 -2.90 0.35
C ARG A 349 -9.97 -1.56 -0.06
N LEU A 350 -10.82 -0.60 -0.41
CA LEU A 350 -10.39 0.78 -0.59
C LEU A 350 -9.96 1.36 0.77
N THR A 351 -8.74 1.88 0.84
CA THR A 351 -8.22 2.50 2.06
C THR A 351 -8.83 3.89 2.24
N PRO A 352 -9.46 4.20 3.39
CA PRO A 352 -10.01 5.54 3.64
C PRO A 352 -8.90 6.58 3.89
N ASN A 353 -7.76 6.12 4.40
CA ASN A 353 -6.59 6.97 4.64
C ASN A 353 -5.76 7.09 3.36
N ALA A 354 -5.68 8.31 2.82
CA ALA A 354 -4.86 8.64 1.66
C ALA A 354 -3.38 8.34 1.86
N GLU A 355 -2.91 8.41 3.11
CA GLU A 355 -1.50 8.32 3.46
C GLU A 355 -0.97 6.89 3.55
N VAL A 356 -1.87 5.90 3.50
CA VAL A 356 -1.49 4.49 3.57
C VAL A 356 -0.75 4.09 2.31
N GLY A 357 0.47 3.59 2.49
CA GLY A 357 1.36 3.17 1.42
C GLY A 357 2.32 4.25 0.89
N PHE A 358 2.34 5.46 1.46
CA PHE A 358 3.46 6.40 1.27
C PHE A 358 4.68 6.08 2.15
N ASP A 359 4.77 4.83 2.58
CA ASP A 359 5.89 4.35 3.37
C ASP A 359 6.92 3.68 2.46
N THR A 360 8.19 3.94 2.73
CA THR A 360 9.34 3.37 2.03
C THR A 360 9.78 2.06 2.68
N LYS A 361 10.20 1.09 1.86
CA LYS A 361 10.68 -0.22 2.32
C LYS A 361 11.89 -0.69 1.52
N GLY A 362 12.93 -1.08 2.25
CA GLY A 362 14.18 -1.58 1.66
C GLY A 362 15.29 -0.54 1.61
N THR A 363 15.03 0.67 2.12
CA THR A 363 16.01 1.75 2.24
C THR A 363 16.79 1.65 3.57
N ASP A 364 17.97 2.29 3.62
CA ASP A 364 18.80 2.34 4.83
C ASP A 364 18.08 2.98 6.03
N TYR A 365 17.19 3.94 5.78
CA TYR A 365 16.42 4.64 6.83
C TYR A 365 15.17 3.87 7.23
N SER A 366 14.51 3.19 6.29
CA SER A 366 13.28 2.44 6.58
C SER A 366 13.49 1.40 7.67
N GLY A 367 14.61 0.66 7.65
CA GLY A 367 14.85 -0.39 8.64
C GLY A 367 15.08 0.14 10.07
N ALA A 368 15.83 1.24 10.21
CA ALA A 368 16.04 1.91 11.49
C ALA A 368 14.73 2.55 12.02
N ARG A 369 13.99 3.21 11.12
CA ARG A 369 12.70 3.84 11.42
C ARG A 369 11.66 2.83 11.90
N LEU A 370 11.51 1.70 11.21
CA LEU A 370 10.54 0.66 11.54
C LEU A 370 10.87 -0.01 12.88
N ALA A 371 12.15 -0.30 13.12
CA ALA A 371 12.61 -0.81 14.42
C ALA A 371 12.29 0.18 15.55
N TRP A 372 12.52 1.48 15.34
CA TRP A 372 12.20 2.52 16.31
C TRP A 372 10.70 2.72 16.52
N GLN A 373 9.88 2.61 15.48
CA GLN A 373 8.43 2.71 15.61
C GLN A 373 7.88 1.61 16.54
N GLN A 374 8.38 0.38 16.44
CA GLN A 374 8.01 -0.70 17.37
C GLN A 374 8.56 -0.46 18.78
N LEU A 375 9.80 -0.01 18.88
CA LEU A 375 10.50 0.17 20.14
C LEU A 375 9.94 1.34 20.97
N SER A 376 9.64 2.47 20.33
CA SER A 376 9.09 3.68 20.96
C SER A 376 7.74 3.44 21.65
N ILE A 377 6.83 2.69 21.00
CA ILE A 377 5.54 2.30 21.59
C ILE A 377 5.75 1.46 22.85
N THR A 378 6.71 0.53 22.80
CA THR A 378 7.04 -0.33 23.95
C THR A 378 7.64 0.48 25.10
N LEU A 379 8.59 1.37 24.78
CA LEU A 379 9.29 2.24 25.74
C LEU A 379 8.38 3.21 26.50
N GLN A 380 7.23 3.59 25.94
CA GLN A 380 6.24 4.39 26.67
C GLN A 380 5.64 3.66 27.88
N SER A 381 5.64 2.33 27.85
CA SER A 381 5.07 1.48 28.91
C SER A 381 6.13 0.77 29.76
N SER A 382 7.23 0.28 29.15
CA SER A 382 8.30 -0.43 29.84
C SER A 382 9.61 -0.46 29.06
N ASN A 383 10.73 -0.63 29.76
CA ASN A 383 12.06 -0.83 29.17
C ASN A 383 12.37 -2.32 28.86
N ARG A 384 11.35 -3.17 28.82
CA ARG A 384 11.46 -4.61 28.57
C ARG A 384 10.96 -4.93 27.17
N LEU A 385 11.79 -5.58 26.37
CA LEU A 385 11.51 -5.93 25.00
C LEU A 385 11.19 -7.42 24.89
N LEU A 386 10.18 -7.77 24.08
CA LEU A 386 9.96 -9.14 23.67
C LEU A 386 10.81 -9.39 22.42
N LEU A 387 12.03 -9.87 22.63
CA LEU A 387 12.94 -10.17 21.54
C LEU A 387 12.75 -11.60 21.10
N LYS A 388 12.79 -11.81 19.79
CA LYS A 388 12.84 -13.14 19.23
C LYS A 388 14.28 -13.63 19.34
N ASN A 389 14.74 -14.17 20.50
CA ASN A 389 15.98 -14.97 20.50
C ASN A 389 16.20 -15.91 21.71
N ASN A 390 16.86 -17.03 21.38
CA ASN A 390 17.52 -18.03 22.23
C ASN A 390 16.64 -18.98 23.06
N GLU A 391 16.16 -20.05 22.44
CA GLU A 391 15.58 -21.24 23.12
C GLU A 391 16.59 -22.03 23.99
N HIS A 392 17.80 -21.52 24.23
CA HIS A 392 18.84 -22.21 24.99
C HIS A 392 19.50 -21.32 26.04
N ALA A 393 18.79 -20.97 27.11
CA ALA A 393 19.41 -20.67 28.39
C ALA A 393 18.42 -20.78 29.57
N ILE A 394 18.52 -21.92 30.27
CA ILE A 394 18.39 -22.06 31.73
C ILE A 394 16.97 -21.98 32.33
N GLN A 395 16.55 -23.14 32.86
CA GLN A 395 15.43 -23.34 33.78
C GLN A 395 15.61 -22.53 35.09
N PRO A 396 14.61 -21.82 35.60
CA PRO A 396 14.58 -21.47 37.01
C PRO A 396 13.80 -22.51 37.82
N VAL A 397 14.49 -22.96 38.86
CA VAL A 397 14.07 -23.84 39.94
C VAL A 397 12.79 -23.32 40.61
N ARG A 398 11.82 -24.23 40.79
CA ARG A 398 10.62 -24.05 41.61
C ARG A 398 11.00 -23.72 43.06
N SER A 399 10.55 -22.56 43.55
CA SER A 399 10.35 -22.28 44.98
C SER A 399 8.95 -21.72 45.20
N ARG A 400 8.37 -22.12 46.33
CA ARG A 400 6.94 -22.15 46.66
C ARG A 400 6.41 -20.80 47.19
N ARG A 401 5.09 -20.65 46.98
CA ARG A 401 4.08 -19.95 47.79
C ARG A 401 4.05 -18.42 47.75
N GLY A 402 2.95 -17.94 47.18
CA GLY A 402 1.95 -17.24 47.99
C GLY A 402 1.63 -15.82 47.52
N VAL A 403 0.33 -15.59 47.31
CA VAL A 403 -0.38 -14.31 47.29
C VAL A 403 -0.57 -13.67 45.91
N ALA A 404 -1.75 -13.99 45.35
CA ALA A 404 -2.70 -13.16 44.61
C ALA A 404 -2.16 -11.95 43.81
N ASP A 405 -2.11 -12.11 42.49
CA ASP A 405 -2.13 -10.99 41.56
C ASP A 405 -3.54 -10.79 41.00
N LEU A 406 -3.96 -9.54 41.17
CA LEU A 406 -5.22 -8.92 40.80
C LEU A 406 -5.26 -8.75 39.28
N ASP A 407 -6.32 -9.26 38.66
CA ASP A 407 -6.50 -9.30 37.21
C ASP A 407 -6.39 -7.94 36.51
N VAL A 408 -5.55 -7.91 35.47
CA VAL A 408 -5.45 -6.89 34.42
C VAL A 408 -6.65 -7.02 33.45
N ILE A 409 -7.86 -6.98 34.01
CA ILE A 409 -9.14 -6.98 33.26
C ILE A 409 -9.82 -5.60 33.34
N THR A 410 -9.32 -4.68 34.18
CA THR A 410 -9.93 -3.36 34.38
C THR A 410 -9.57 -2.29 33.35
N LEU A 411 -8.67 -2.53 32.39
CA LEU A 411 -8.30 -1.50 31.40
C LEU A 411 -9.18 -1.47 30.13
N ARG A 412 -9.96 -2.52 29.84
CA ARG A 412 -10.97 -2.47 28.76
C ARG A 412 -12.33 -1.94 29.21
N HIS A 413 -12.66 -2.07 30.50
CA HIS A 413 -13.90 -1.49 31.03
C HIS A 413 -13.79 -0.01 31.41
N VAL A 414 -12.58 0.53 31.60
CA VAL A 414 -12.39 1.96 31.86
C VAL A 414 -12.50 2.79 30.56
N SER A 415 -12.16 2.22 29.40
CA SER A 415 -12.35 2.89 28.09
C SER A 415 -13.82 3.06 27.71
N SER A 416 -14.70 2.09 28.03
CA SER A 416 -16.13 2.19 27.73
C SER A 416 -16.91 3.05 28.73
N VAL A 417 -16.36 3.26 29.93
CA VAL A 417 -16.95 4.14 30.96
C VAL A 417 -16.49 5.60 30.76
N LEU A 418 -15.30 5.85 30.24
CA LEU A 418 -14.83 7.21 29.89
C LEU A 418 -15.49 7.78 28.62
N SER A 419 -16.00 6.94 27.70
CA SER A 419 -16.75 7.42 26.53
C SER A 419 -18.18 7.90 26.86
N GLN A 420 -18.66 7.71 28.09
CA GLN A 420 -19.97 8.18 28.56
C GLN A 420 -19.89 9.36 29.53
N MET A 421 -18.69 9.85 29.88
CA MET A 421 -18.57 11.11 30.61
C MET A 421 -18.70 12.28 29.63
N GLY A 422 -19.94 12.55 29.20
CA GLY A 422 -20.29 13.89 28.74
C GLY A 422 -19.92 14.88 29.84
N ARG A 423 -19.17 15.93 29.50
CA ARG A 423 -18.88 17.03 30.44
C ARG A 423 -20.17 17.42 31.17
N PRO A 424 -20.16 17.56 32.52
CA PRO A 424 -21.35 18.00 33.24
C PRO A 424 -21.84 19.34 32.65
N LYS A 425 -23.17 19.50 32.58
CA LYS A 425 -23.77 20.80 32.22
C LYS A 425 -23.19 21.87 33.14
N ARG A 426 -22.58 22.88 32.51
CA ARG A 426 -21.87 23.99 33.13
C ARG A 426 -22.80 24.76 34.10
N GLY A 427 -22.27 25.19 35.24
CA GLY A 427 -23.00 25.98 36.24
C GLY A 427 -23.03 27.48 35.91
N TRP A 428 -23.88 28.24 36.62
CA TRP A 428 -24.07 29.69 36.42
C TRP A 428 -22.77 30.53 36.48
N ALA A 429 -21.76 30.07 37.22
CA ALA A 429 -20.45 30.72 37.31
C ALA A 429 -19.62 30.58 36.02
N GLU A 430 -19.78 29.48 35.29
CA GLU A 430 -19.17 29.30 33.97
C GLU A 430 -19.98 29.99 32.87
N ASP A 431 -21.29 30.18 33.03
CA ASP A 431 -22.09 31.03 32.13
C ASP A 431 -21.74 32.52 32.31
N LEU A 432 -21.43 32.96 33.53
CA LEU A 432 -20.87 34.28 33.82
C LEU A 432 -19.46 34.41 33.23
N LEU A 433 -18.60 33.39 33.39
CA LEU A 433 -17.29 33.36 32.75
C LEU A 433 -17.43 33.37 31.22
N ALA A 434 -18.42 32.68 30.66
CA ALA A 434 -18.74 32.67 29.24
C ALA A 434 -19.18 34.05 28.73
N ALA A 435 -19.96 34.78 29.53
CA ALA A 435 -20.34 36.17 29.26
C ALA A 435 -19.14 37.13 29.32
N ILE A 436 -18.18 36.90 30.22
CA ILE A 436 -16.92 37.67 30.32
C ILE A 436 -15.96 37.31 29.17
N THR A 437 -15.91 36.04 28.74
CA THR A 437 -15.10 35.60 27.59
C THR A 437 -15.67 36.00 26.23
N ASN A 438 -16.85 36.64 26.19
CA ASN A 438 -17.33 37.29 24.97
C ASN A 438 -16.52 38.56 24.64
N ILE A 439 -15.75 39.09 25.59
CA ILE A 439 -14.81 40.19 25.36
C ILE A 439 -13.60 39.64 24.62
N ALA A 440 -13.33 40.17 23.42
CA ALA A 440 -12.23 39.71 22.58
C ALA A 440 -10.84 40.18 23.07
N CYS A 441 -10.80 41.13 24.02
CA CYS A 441 -9.57 41.74 24.50
C CYS A 441 -8.91 40.89 25.59
N TYR A 442 -7.61 40.62 25.44
CA TYR A 442 -6.83 39.80 26.38
C TYR A 442 -5.41 40.33 26.53
N GLU A 443 -4.86 40.21 27.74
CA GLU A 443 -3.44 40.50 28.00
C GLU A 443 -2.57 39.24 28.11
N ALA A 444 -3.20 38.11 28.45
CA ALA A 444 -2.54 36.80 28.55
C ALA A 444 -2.73 35.98 27.26
N PRO A 445 -1.71 35.23 26.81
CA PRO A 445 -1.78 34.46 25.58
C PRO A 445 -2.88 33.39 25.65
N ILE A 446 -3.66 33.26 24.58
CA ILE A 446 -4.73 32.27 24.49
C ILE A 446 -4.10 30.86 24.36
N PRO A 447 -4.41 29.93 25.28
CA PRO A 447 -3.86 28.59 25.20
C PRO A 447 -4.32 27.87 23.94
N LEU A 448 -3.43 27.13 23.29
CA LEU A 448 -3.72 26.35 22.08
C LEU A 448 -4.32 27.14 20.89
N MET A 449 -4.14 28.46 20.83
CA MET A 449 -4.65 29.27 19.72
C MET A 449 -4.14 28.82 18.34
N ASN A 450 -2.95 28.20 18.26
CA ASN A 450 -2.39 27.61 17.03
C ASN A 450 -3.12 26.35 16.53
N HIS A 451 -4.02 25.77 17.33
CA HIS A 451 -4.84 24.61 16.99
C HIS A 451 -6.27 25.00 16.62
N LEU A 452 -6.62 26.28 16.67
CA LEU A 452 -7.93 26.77 16.26
C LEU A 452 -8.07 26.77 14.74
N SER A 453 -9.31 26.63 14.29
CA SER A 453 -9.67 26.69 12.88
C SER A 453 -9.46 28.11 12.36
N GLN A 454 -8.99 28.23 11.13
CA GLN A 454 -8.59 29.52 10.54
C GLN A 454 -9.34 29.78 9.25
N VAL A 455 -9.64 31.06 9.01
CA VAL A 455 -10.31 31.56 7.81
C VAL A 455 -9.46 32.68 7.23
N ILE A 456 -9.07 32.56 5.97
CA ILE A 456 -8.29 33.56 5.26
C ILE A 456 -9.16 34.30 4.25
N LEU A 457 -9.26 35.61 4.43
CA LEU A 457 -10.01 36.51 3.55
C LEU A 457 -9.05 37.32 2.68
N GLU A 458 -9.39 37.46 1.41
CA GLU A 458 -8.68 38.34 0.48
C GLU A 458 -9.31 39.73 0.45
N LEU A 459 -8.44 40.73 0.51
CA LEU A 459 -8.77 42.13 0.46
C LEU A 459 -7.99 42.82 -0.69
N PRO A 460 -8.61 43.81 -1.37
CA PRO A 460 -8.01 44.42 -2.56
C PRO A 460 -6.74 45.23 -2.25
N SER A 461 -6.68 45.87 -1.08
CA SER A 461 -5.55 46.74 -0.70
C SER A 461 -5.48 46.99 0.81
N VAL A 462 -4.34 47.50 1.29
CA VAL A 462 -4.13 47.85 2.72
C VAL A 462 -5.19 48.84 3.21
N SER A 463 -5.63 49.77 2.36
CA SER A 463 -6.60 50.80 2.75
C SER A 463 -7.95 50.20 3.13
N SER A 464 -8.34 49.07 2.53
CA SER A 464 -9.59 48.38 2.87
C SER A 464 -9.63 47.83 4.31
N LEU A 465 -8.45 47.58 4.92
CA LEU A 465 -8.37 47.21 6.34
C LEU A 465 -8.83 48.31 7.29
N PHE A 466 -8.84 49.56 6.83
CA PHE A 466 -9.22 50.73 7.62
C PHE A 466 -10.55 51.34 7.16
N GLU A 467 -11.27 50.65 6.27
CA GLU A 467 -12.59 51.05 5.82
C GLU A 467 -13.66 50.41 6.69
N ILE A 468 -14.54 51.24 7.28
CA ILE A 468 -15.57 50.74 8.20
C ILE A 468 -16.52 49.71 7.57
N THR A 469 -16.82 49.84 6.27
CA THR A 469 -17.69 48.90 5.54
C THR A 469 -17.12 47.48 5.57
N THR A 470 -15.83 47.33 5.31
CA THR A 470 -15.10 46.06 5.28
C THR A 470 -14.94 45.49 6.70
N VAL A 471 -14.57 46.34 7.67
CA VAL A 471 -14.38 45.93 9.07
C VAL A 471 -15.69 45.44 9.69
N THR A 472 -16.80 46.15 9.46
CA THR A 472 -18.13 45.75 9.94
C THR A 472 -18.61 44.47 9.26
N ALA A 473 -18.32 44.27 7.97
CA ALA A 473 -18.62 43.01 7.29
C ALA A 473 -17.85 41.82 7.87
N ILE A 474 -16.57 41.99 8.27
CA ILE A 474 -15.82 40.91 8.91
C ILE A 474 -16.33 40.65 10.35
N CYS A 475 -16.73 41.70 11.08
CA CYS A 475 -17.29 41.60 12.44
C CYS A 475 -18.63 40.84 12.45
N GLN A 476 -19.54 41.18 11.53
CA GLN A 476 -20.87 40.55 11.42
C GLN A 476 -20.84 39.05 11.13
N MET A 477 -19.70 38.50 10.67
CA MET A 477 -19.54 37.07 10.42
C MET A 477 -19.88 36.24 11.66
N GLN A 478 -19.52 36.70 12.87
CA GLN A 478 -19.74 35.96 14.11
C GLN A 478 -21.23 35.71 14.40
N ASP A 479 -22.09 36.70 14.15
CA ASP A 479 -23.52 36.59 14.43
C ASP A 479 -24.24 35.68 13.43
N GLU A 480 -23.83 35.70 12.16
CA GLU A 480 -24.43 34.86 11.11
C GLU A 480 -24.08 33.38 11.26
N ILE A 481 -22.82 33.06 11.60
CA ILE A 481 -22.40 31.66 11.80
C ILE A 481 -22.65 31.15 13.22
N LYS A 482 -23.23 31.96 14.10
CA LYS A 482 -23.48 31.66 15.52
C LYS A 482 -24.23 30.36 15.75
N LYS A 483 -25.18 30.03 14.87
CA LYS A 483 -25.96 28.79 14.95
C LYS A 483 -25.07 27.56 14.83
N GLU A 484 -24.15 27.57 13.87
CA GLU A 484 -23.24 26.45 13.62
C GLU A 484 -22.13 26.39 14.69
N LEU A 485 -21.65 27.55 15.16
CA LEU A 485 -20.70 27.61 16.29
C LEU A 485 -21.28 27.02 17.58
N LYS A 486 -22.58 27.20 17.85
CA LYS A 486 -23.26 26.62 19.03
C LYS A 486 -23.18 25.09 19.08
N ALA A 487 -23.03 24.41 17.94
CA ALA A 487 -22.85 22.96 17.93
C ALA A 487 -21.54 22.53 18.59
N PHE A 488 -20.52 23.40 18.58
CA PHE A 488 -19.21 23.13 19.17
C PHE A 488 -19.09 23.55 20.64
N ASP A 489 -20.12 24.23 21.18
CA ASP A 489 -20.08 24.83 22.52
C ASP A 489 -19.85 23.85 23.67
N GLN A 490 -20.20 22.59 23.46
CA GLN A 490 -20.00 21.51 24.43
C GLN A 490 -18.52 21.10 24.53
N PHE A 491 -17.75 21.28 23.44
CA PHE A 491 -16.38 20.80 23.29
C PHE A 491 -15.35 21.90 23.55
N THR A 492 -15.58 23.11 23.02
CA THR A 492 -14.66 24.25 23.21
C THR A 492 -15.07 25.19 24.34
N PRO A 493 -14.09 25.82 25.02
CA PRO A 493 -14.35 26.87 26.00
C PRO A 493 -14.52 28.25 25.36
N TYR A 494 -14.02 28.45 24.13
CA TYR A 494 -14.01 29.74 23.44
C TYR A 494 -15.36 30.07 22.79
N ARG A 495 -15.65 31.37 22.65
CA ARG A 495 -16.94 31.90 22.16
C ARG A 495 -16.82 32.98 21.10
N SER A 496 -15.78 33.82 21.16
CA SER A 496 -15.57 34.91 20.21
C SER A 496 -14.63 34.52 19.07
N ILE A 497 -14.86 35.12 17.89
CA ILE A 497 -13.96 35.04 16.74
C ILE A 497 -12.86 36.08 16.93
N TRP A 498 -11.60 35.67 16.77
CA TRP A 498 -10.47 36.59 16.76
C TRP A 498 -10.15 36.99 15.33
N SER A 499 -10.83 38.04 14.87
CA SER A 499 -10.69 38.66 13.57
C SER A 499 -10.01 40.03 13.69
N TYR A 500 -9.49 40.57 12.57
CA TYR A 500 -8.88 41.89 12.54
C TYR A 500 -9.74 43.01 13.22
N PRO A 501 -11.07 43.10 13.00
CA PRO A 501 -11.95 44.03 13.72
C PRO A 501 -11.91 43.88 15.25
N ALA A 502 -11.78 42.67 15.77
CA ALA A 502 -11.70 42.44 17.21
C ALA A 502 -10.42 43.03 17.81
N TYR A 503 -9.29 42.92 17.09
CA TYR A 503 -8.04 43.59 17.48
C TYR A 503 -8.15 45.12 17.37
N ALA A 504 -8.80 45.63 16.32
CA ALA A 504 -9.01 47.07 16.14
C ALA A 504 -9.87 47.68 17.26
N ALA A 505 -10.93 46.98 17.71
CA ALA A 505 -11.77 47.42 18.83
C ALA A 505 -10.96 47.50 20.14
N CYS A 506 -10.21 46.44 20.45
CA CYS A 506 -9.44 46.35 21.70
C CYS A 506 -8.20 47.25 21.77
N LEU A 507 -7.52 47.46 20.64
CA LEU A 507 -6.32 48.32 20.57
C LEU A 507 -6.66 49.79 20.30
N SER A 508 -7.94 50.11 20.10
CA SER A 508 -8.39 51.50 20.02
C SER A 508 -8.23 52.20 21.37
N PRO A 509 -7.94 53.52 21.39
CA PRO A 509 -7.77 54.27 22.64
C PRO A 509 -9.04 54.31 23.52
N ASN A 510 -10.19 53.99 22.93
CA ASN A 510 -11.50 53.99 23.57
C ASN A 510 -11.85 52.62 24.21
N GLU A 511 -10.94 51.64 24.14
CA GLU A 511 -11.05 50.30 24.77
C GLU A 511 -12.42 49.63 24.53
N LEU A 512 -12.86 49.61 23.28
CA LEU A 512 -14.15 49.04 22.88
C LEU A 512 -14.16 47.52 23.10
N THR A 513 -15.22 47.01 23.73
CA THR A 513 -15.36 45.57 24.03
C THR A 513 -15.97 44.76 22.88
N ASN A 514 -16.70 45.40 21.96
CA ASN A 514 -17.37 44.75 20.84
C ASN A 514 -17.06 45.46 19.52
N CYS A 515 -16.94 44.70 18.43
CA CYS A 515 -16.57 45.25 17.13
C CYS A 515 -17.71 46.02 16.45
N ASP A 516 -18.97 45.83 16.86
CA ASP A 516 -20.12 46.60 16.34
C ASP A 516 -20.07 48.08 16.68
N GLN A 517 -19.30 48.47 17.71
CA GLN A 517 -19.22 49.84 18.20
C GLN A 517 -18.12 50.66 17.50
N LEU A 518 -17.38 50.06 16.56
CA LEU A 518 -16.28 50.72 15.85
C LEU A 518 -16.77 51.88 14.98
N THR A 519 -16.13 53.04 15.11
CA THR A 519 -16.33 54.18 14.21
C THR A 519 -15.14 54.39 13.28
N GLN A 520 -15.32 55.15 12.20
CA GLN A 520 -14.24 55.49 11.27
C GLN A 520 -13.08 56.23 11.97
N ASN A 521 -13.39 57.06 12.97
CA ASN A 521 -12.39 57.78 13.76
C ASN A 521 -11.54 56.81 14.61
N ASP A 522 -12.14 55.76 15.17
CA ASP A 522 -11.41 54.73 15.92
C ASP A 522 -10.45 53.96 15.01
N LEU A 523 -10.86 53.67 13.77
CA LEU A 523 -10.02 53.00 12.78
C LEU A 523 -8.84 53.87 12.32
N GLU A 524 -9.02 55.19 12.22
CA GLU A 524 -7.93 56.13 11.90
C GLU A 524 -6.91 56.23 13.04
N MET A 525 -7.39 56.25 14.29
CA MET A 525 -6.50 56.19 15.47
C MET A 525 -5.75 54.86 15.53
N PHE A 526 -6.43 53.74 15.30
CA PHE A 526 -5.81 52.42 15.22
C PHE A 526 -4.78 52.34 14.07
N ARG A 527 -5.08 52.93 12.92
CA ARG A 527 -4.13 53.05 11.79
C ARG A 527 -2.86 53.76 12.22
N SER A 528 -2.98 54.89 12.94
CA SER A 528 -1.81 55.63 13.42
C SER A 528 -0.93 54.78 14.35
N LEU A 529 -1.54 53.98 15.23
CA LEU A 529 -0.84 53.07 16.14
C LEU A 529 -0.13 51.95 15.37
N VAL A 530 -0.80 51.31 14.42
CA VAL A 530 -0.20 50.26 13.58
C VAL A 530 0.97 50.82 12.76
N THR A 531 0.83 52.02 12.17
CA THR A 531 1.92 52.66 11.43
C THR A 531 3.13 53.02 12.29
N LEU A 532 2.91 53.35 13.56
CA LEU A 532 3.97 53.61 14.53
C LEU A 532 4.73 52.32 14.90
N CYS A 533 4.02 51.21 15.08
CA CYS A 533 4.62 49.94 15.51
C CYS A 533 5.22 49.12 14.35
N LEU A 534 4.84 49.38 13.10
CA LEU A 534 5.26 48.60 11.93
C LEU A 534 6.80 48.48 11.76
N PRO A 535 7.63 49.53 11.94
CA PRO A 535 9.09 49.42 11.84
C PRO A 535 9.70 48.49 12.90
N PHE A 536 9.06 48.37 14.06
CA PHE A 536 9.50 47.52 15.17
C PHE A 536 8.92 46.10 15.10
N ARG A 537 8.24 45.72 14.01
CA ARG A 537 7.58 44.42 13.89
C ARG A 537 8.53 43.25 14.17
N GLY A 538 9.73 43.26 13.58
CA GLY A 538 10.74 42.21 13.76
C GLY A 538 11.21 42.11 15.22
N THR A 539 11.54 43.23 15.85
CA THR A 539 12.00 43.27 17.24
C THR A 539 10.90 42.90 18.24
N ILE A 540 9.63 43.24 17.97
CA ILE A 540 8.47 42.80 18.75
C ILE A 540 8.37 41.26 18.74
N MET A 541 8.57 40.64 17.58
CA MET A 541 8.53 39.19 17.45
C MET A 541 9.70 38.53 18.19
N ASP A 542 10.93 38.97 17.94
CA ASP A 542 12.14 38.41 18.56
C ASP A 542 12.14 38.56 20.09
N CYS A 543 11.69 39.70 20.60
CA CYS A 543 11.55 39.92 22.05
C CYS A 543 10.60 38.92 22.70
N ARG A 544 9.42 38.67 22.12
CA ARG A 544 8.43 37.76 22.73
C ARG A 544 8.78 36.29 22.55
N LEU A 545 9.46 35.92 21.46
CA LEU A 545 9.79 34.53 21.13
C LEU A 545 11.13 34.07 21.73
N ARG A 546 12.13 34.97 21.80
CA ARG A 546 13.50 34.65 22.24
C ARG A 546 13.93 35.36 23.53
N ASN A 547 13.13 36.29 24.05
CA ASN A 547 13.48 37.18 25.17
C ASN A 547 14.76 38.01 24.91
N ASP A 548 15.06 38.31 23.64
CA ASP A 548 16.21 39.11 23.22
C ASP A 548 15.76 40.53 22.79
N HIS A 549 16.53 41.56 23.15
CA HIS A 549 16.36 42.96 22.68
C HIS A 549 15.00 43.65 22.96
N CYS A 550 14.37 43.37 24.10
CA CYS A 550 13.06 43.95 24.47
C CYS A 550 13.04 45.45 24.83
N ASN A 551 14.18 46.07 25.09
CA ASN A 551 14.27 47.46 25.58
C ASN A 551 14.07 48.52 24.48
N GLU A 552 14.13 48.12 23.20
CA GLU A 552 14.03 49.01 22.03
C GLU A 552 12.57 49.24 21.57
N ILE A 553 11.59 48.59 22.21
CA ILE A 553 10.19 48.63 21.81
C ILE A 553 9.43 49.75 22.54
N PRO A 554 8.69 50.62 21.84
CA PRO A 554 7.80 51.60 22.48
C PRO A 554 6.75 50.93 23.37
N LYS A 555 6.47 51.49 24.55
CA LYS A 555 5.47 50.95 25.51
C LYS A 555 4.08 50.75 24.90
N ASN A 556 3.71 51.56 23.90
CA ASN A 556 2.42 51.43 23.21
C ASN A 556 2.36 50.22 22.28
N CYS A 557 3.50 49.62 21.91
CA CYS A 557 3.61 48.48 21.01
C CYS A 557 3.89 47.16 21.74
N SER A 558 4.07 47.16 23.07
CA SER A 558 4.47 45.97 23.84
C SER A 558 3.30 45.05 24.25
N SER A 559 2.07 45.38 23.89
CA SER A 559 0.89 44.57 24.24
C SER A 559 0.90 43.21 23.54
N THR A 560 0.38 42.17 24.20
CA THR A 560 0.31 40.80 23.65
C THR A 560 -0.56 40.76 22.38
N MET A 561 -1.66 41.52 22.34
CA MET A 561 -2.51 41.62 21.16
C MET A 561 -1.82 42.29 19.96
N MET A 562 -0.93 43.26 20.18
CA MET A 562 -0.13 43.85 19.09
C MET A 562 0.87 42.84 18.52
N PHE A 563 1.48 42.01 19.38
CA PHE A 563 2.30 40.89 18.94
C PHE A 563 1.47 39.90 18.10
N ASP A 564 0.32 39.44 18.59
CA ASP A 564 -0.52 38.46 17.87
C ASP A 564 -1.10 39.02 16.56
N LEU A 565 -1.39 40.32 16.49
CA LEU A 565 -1.78 41.00 15.25
C LEU A 565 -0.70 40.85 14.16
N PHE A 566 0.54 41.19 14.48
CA PHE A 566 1.65 41.12 13.50
C PHE A 566 2.18 39.70 13.27
N TYR A 567 2.07 38.82 14.26
CA TYR A 567 2.61 37.48 14.19
C TYR A 567 1.63 36.50 13.51
N ARG A 568 0.30 36.69 13.69
CA ARG A 568 -0.72 35.70 13.30
C ARG A 568 -1.83 36.19 12.36
N ILE A 569 -2.22 37.46 12.44
CA ILE A 569 -3.39 38.00 11.72
C ILE A 569 -2.99 38.66 10.40
N VAL A 570 -1.97 39.50 10.43
CA VAL A 570 -1.51 40.31 9.29
C VAL A 570 -0.36 39.61 8.56
N PRO A 571 -0.33 39.59 7.21
CA PRO A 571 0.71 38.90 6.45
C PRO A 571 2.08 39.58 6.60
N ARG A 572 3.17 38.88 6.24
CA ARG A 572 4.55 39.41 6.30
C ARG A 572 4.71 40.70 5.51
N ASP A 573 4.27 40.69 4.26
CA ASP A 573 4.36 41.83 3.35
C ASP A 573 2.99 42.51 3.20
N LEU A 574 2.91 43.76 3.63
CA LEU A 574 1.72 44.60 3.49
C LEU A 574 1.69 45.34 2.15
N THR A 575 2.76 45.30 1.36
CA THR A 575 2.82 45.96 0.05
C THR A 575 2.24 45.12 -1.08
N GLN A 576 2.12 43.81 -0.86
CA GLN A 576 1.53 42.88 -1.82
C GLN A 576 0.03 43.14 -1.96
N THR A 577 -0.44 43.36 -3.20
CA THR A 577 -1.87 43.44 -3.53
C THR A 577 -2.24 42.26 -4.43
N PRO A 578 -3.25 41.45 -4.09
CA PRO A 578 -4.17 41.59 -2.95
C PRO A 578 -3.58 41.11 -1.61
N ILE A 579 -4.20 41.49 -0.49
CA ILE A 579 -3.77 41.17 0.88
C ILE A 579 -4.62 40.04 1.44
N HIS A 580 -3.97 39.14 2.17
CA HIS A 580 -4.64 38.01 2.82
C HIS A 580 -4.59 38.16 4.34
N ILE A 581 -5.75 38.29 4.98
CA ILE A 581 -5.86 38.39 6.44
C ILE A 581 -6.31 37.06 7.04
N ASN A 582 -5.74 36.70 8.19
CA ASN A 582 -6.12 35.51 8.93
C ASN A 582 -7.15 35.83 10.03
N THR A 583 -8.10 34.93 10.24
CA THR A 583 -9.12 35.02 11.29
C THR A 583 -9.25 33.68 11.99
N PHE A 584 -9.16 33.67 13.33
CA PHE A 584 -9.29 32.45 14.13
C PHE A 584 -10.73 32.27 14.62
N LEU A 585 -11.30 31.09 14.35
CA LEU A 585 -12.62 30.68 14.84
C LEU A 585 -12.49 30.06 16.24
N PRO A 586 -13.53 30.15 17.09
CA PRO A 586 -13.56 29.55 18.43
C PRO A 586 -13.80 28.02 18.41
N VAL A 587 -13.27 27.34 17.39
CA VAL A 587 -13.43 25.90 17.14
C VAL A 587 -12.05 25.32 16.86
N PHE A 588 -11.65 24.26 17.56
CA PHE A 588 -10.38 23.59 17.24
C PHE A 588 -10.45 22.92 15.86
N THR A 589 -9.30 22.79 15.22
CA THR A 589 -9.13 21.89 14.07
C THR A 589 -9.49 20.46 14.47
N LEU A 590 -9.83 19.62 13.48
CA LEU A 590 -10.20 18.22 13.73
C LEU A 590 -9.07 17.46 14.46
N THR A 591 -7.82 17.69 14.06
CA THR A 591 -6.65 17.11 14.74
C THR A 591 -6.48 17.69 16.14
N GLY A 592 -6.76 18.98 16.34
CA GLY A 592 -6.77 19.64 17.65
C GLY A 592 -7.68 18.91 18.64
N TYR A 593 -8.90 18.55 18.25
CA TYR A 593 -9.78 17.73 19.08
C TYR A 593 -9.28 16.30 19.26
N ALA A 594 -8.74 15.69 18.21
CA ALA A 594 -8.20 14.32 18.28
C ALA A 594 -7.03 14.21 19.29
N THR A 595 -6.14 15.22 19.36
CA THR A 595 -5.05 15.25 20.34
C THR A 595 -5.54 15.33 21.80
N GLN A 596 -6.75 15.85 22.00
CA GLN A 596 -7.44 15.87 23.30
C GLN A 596 -8.31 14.62 23.53
N ASN A 597 -8.21 13.61 22.66
CA ASN A 597 -9.05 12.41 22.64
C ASN A 597 -10.56 12.69 22.48
N ILE A 598 -10.93 13.80 21.84
CA ILE A 598 -12.32 14.15 21.52
C ILE A 598 -12.58 13.82 20.05
N ARG A 599 -13.58 12.98 19.76
CA ARG A 599 -14.01 12.66 18.40
C ARG A 599 -15.24 13.47 18.02
N ILE A 600 -15.13 14.26 16.96
CA ILE A 600 -16.20 15.11 16.42
C ILE A 600 -16.62 14.60 15.04
N PRO A 601 -17.93 14.55 14.73
CA PRO A 601 -18.37 14.10 13.42
C PRO A 601 -18.12 15.16 12.33
N LEU A 602 -17.71 14.71 11.14
CA LEU A 602 -17.28 15.56 10.02
C LEU A 602 -18.37 16.53 9.52
N HIS A 603 -19.64 16.10 9.49
CA HIS A 603 -20.74 16.92 8.97
C HIS A 603 -20.91 18.28 9.67
N LEU A 604 -20.49 18.41 10.93
CA LEU A 604 -20.53 19.70 11.64
C LEU A 604 -19.57 20.71 11.02
N TYR A 605 -18.40 20.27 10.55
CA TYR A 605 -17.46 21.11 9.82
C TYR A 605 -17.98 21.44 8.41
N ASP A 606 -18.68 20.52 7.76
CA ASP A 606 -19.29 20.77 6.44
C ASP A 606 -20.38 21.86 6.51
N HIS A 607 -21.22 21.82 7.55
CA HIS A 607 -22.22 22.86 7.80
C HIS A 607 -21.58 24.22 8.12
N LEU A 608 -20.53 24.23 8.96
CA LEU A 608 -19.79 25.43 9.30
C LEU A 608 -19.14 26.07 8.07
N GLU A 609 -18.47 25.29 7.24
CA GLU A 609 -17.85 25.77 6.00
C GLU A 609 -18.89 26.31 5.02
N SER A 610 -19.98 25.57 4.81
CA SER A 610 -21.06 26.01 3.92
C SER A 610 -21.65 27.34 4.36
N ALA A 611 -21.81 27.56 5.68
CA ALA A 611 -22.27 28.83 6.24
C ALA A 611 -21.27 29.96 5.97
N ILE A 612 -19.97 29.71 6.14
CA ILE A 612 -18.91 30.70 5.86
C ILE A 612 -18.90 31.08 4.37
N VAL A 613 -18.91 30.09 3.47
CA VAL A 613 -18.90 30.32 2.01
C VAL A 613 -20.12 31.12 1.56
N ASN A 614 -21.31 30.79 2.06
CA ASN A 614 -22.54 31.52 1.76
C ASN A 614 -22.47 32.97 2.26
N TYR A 615 -21.95 33.17 3.47
CA TYR A 615 -21.80 34.50 4.05
C TYR A 615 -20.83 35.38 3.25
N THR A 616 -19.62 34.88 3.00
CA THR A 616 -18.59 35.64 2.26
C THR A 616 -19.06 36.02 0.86
N SER A 617 -19.72 35.08 0.17
CA SER A 617 -20.31 35.32 -1.15
C SER A 617 -21.39 36.41 -1.12
N SER A 618 -22.24 36.43 -0.08
CA SER A 618 -23.33 37.42 0.05
C SER A 618 -22.85 38.85 0.33
N LYS A 619 -21.73 39.00 1.04
CA LYS A 619 -21.15 40.29 1.45
C LYS A 619 -20.07 40.82 0.50
N GLY A 620 -19.77 40.09 -0.58
CA GLY A 620 -18.72 40.45 -1.54
C GLY A 620 -17.29 40.26 -0.99
N LEU A 621 -17.12 39.45 0.07
CA LEU A 621 -15.81 39.09 0.61
C LEU A 621 -15.30 37.84 -0.12
N VAL A 622 -14.02 37.85 -0.52
CA VAL A 622 -13.41 36.69 -1.20
C VAL A 622 -12.75 35.78 -0.17
N LEU A 623 -13.35 34.61 0.07
CA LEU A 623 -12.73 33.55 0.86
C LEU A 623 -11.62 32.87 0.05
N ARG A 624 -10.40 32.82 0.57
CA ARG A 624 -9.27 32.15 -0.09
C ARG A 624 -8.77 30.90 0.61
N GLY A 625 -8.71 30.93 1.94
CA GLY A 625 -8.10 29.84 2.70
C GLY A 625 -8.95 29.39 3.88
N LEU A 626 -8.93 28.08 4.16
CA LEU A 626 -9.56 27.50 5.35
C LEU A 626 -8.63 26.46 5.98
N ALA A 627 -8.37 26.55 7.28
CA ALA A 627 -7.66 25.49 8.02
C ALA A 627 -8.58 24.86 9.06
N MET A 628 -9.02 23.63 8.81
CA MET A 628 -9.88 22.85 9.74
C MET A 628 -9.36 21.40 9.92
N ASP A 629 -8.31 21.00 9.20
CA ASP A 629 -7.74 19.65 9.15
C ASP A 629 -8.72 18.53 8.72
N VAL A 630 -9.73 18.87 7.91
CA VAL A 630 -10.76 17.94 7.41
C VAL A 630 -10.42 17.30 6.05
N LYS A 631 -9.31 17.72 5.43
CA LYS A 631 -8.94 17.34 4.05
C LYS A 631 -8.82 15.82 3.85
N ARG A 632 -8.25 15.12 4.84
CA ARG A 632 -7.97 13.68 4.77
C ARG A 632 -9.26 12.87 4.71
N ASP A 633 -10.21 13.21 5.57
CA ASP A 633 -11.49 12.49 5.67
C ASP A 633 -12.43 12.77 4.49
N ARG A 634 -12.22 13.90 3.78
CA ARG A 634 -13.00 14.28 2.59
C ARG A 634 -12.45 13.72 1.27
N LEU A 635 -11.25 13.16 1.25
CA LEU A 635 -10.63 12.72 0.00
C LEU A 635 -11.40 11.56 -0.64
N LEU A 636 -11.73 10.53 0.14
CA LEU A 636 -12.48 9.36 -0.36
C LEU A 636 -13.83 9.73 -0.99
N PRO A 637 -14.74 10.46 -0.32
CA PRO A 637 -16.01 10.84 -0.94
C PRO A 637 -15.82 11.71 -2.18
N SER A 638 -14.83 12.62 -2.19
CA SER A 638 -14.51 13.44 -3.36
C SER A 638 -13.97 12.61 -4.54
N ALA A 639 -13.15 11.60 -4.27
CA ALA A 639 -12.64 10.69 -5.30
C ALA A 639 -13.75 9.82 -5.91
N ILE A 640 -14.75 9.44 -5.11
CA ILE A 640 -15.95 8.74 -5.60
C ILE A 640 -16.77 9.65 -6.52
N GLU A 641 -16.95 10.93 -6.16
CA GLU A 641 -17.60 11.93 -7.03
C GLU A 641 -16.85 12.08 -8.37
N ASP A 642 -15.52 12.23 -8.32
CA ASP A 642 -14.69 12.36 -9.52
C ASP A 642 -14.71 11.08 -10.40
N SER A 643 -14.90 9.91 -9.79
CA SER A 643 -15.04 8.65 -10.55
C SER A 643 -16.29 8.64 -11.46
N PHE A 644 -17.35 9.39 -11.13
CA PHE A 644 -18.49 9.56 -12.04
C PHE A 644 -18.13 10.40 -13.27
N MET A 645 -17.22 11.38 -13.13
CA MET A 645 -16.71 12.12 -14.29
C MET A 645 -15.88 11.21 -15.21
N ALA A 646 -15.17 10.23 -14.66
CA ALA A 646 -14.44 9.24 -15.44
C ALA A 646 -15.40 8.34 -16.25
N LEU A 647 -16.55 7.98 -15.67
CA LEU A 647 -17.60 7.26 -16.40
C LEU A 647 -18.21 8.10 -17.52
N PHE A 648 -18.41 9.40 -17.28
CA PHE A 648 -18.86 10.33 -18.33
C PHE A 648 -17.85 10.43 -19.48
N SER A 649 -16.56 10.48 -19.16
CA SER A 649 -15.47 10.43 -20.13
C SER A 649 -15.49 9.12 -20.96
N ALA A 650 -15.67 7.96 -20.32
CA ALA A 650 -15.82 6.68 -21.01
C ALA A 650 -17.00 6.67 -21.99
N LEU A 651 -18.13 7.29 -21.63
CA LEU A 651 -19.29 7.42 -22.50
C LEU A 651 -18.97 8.26 -23.75
N LEU A 652 -18.24 9.36 -23.60
CA LEU A 652 -17.83 10.20 -24.74
C LEU A 652 -16.92 9.44 -25.71
N VAL A 653 -15.94 8.71 -25.19
CA VAL A 653 -15.06 7.85 -26.01
C VAL A 653 -15.86 6.77 -26.73
N LEU A 654 -16.82 6.13 -26.05
CA LEU A 654 -17.70 5.14 -26.64
C LEU A 654 -18.53 5.72 -27.79
N ILE A 655 -19.05 6.96 -27.65
CA ILE A 655 -19.74 7.67 -28.73
C ILE A 655 -18.82 7.87 -29.93
N CYS A 656 -17.55 8.23 -29.72
CA CYS A 656 -16.56 8.30 -30.81
C CYS A 656 -16.34 6.96 -31.50
N VAL A 657 -16.28 5.85 -30.75
CA VAL A 657 -16.22 4.49 -31.31
C VAL A 657 -17.44 4.16 -32.15
N VAL A 658 -18.65 4.55 -31.70
CA VAL A 658 -19.89 4.36 -32.47
C VAL A 658 -19.85 5.14 -33.79
N ILE A 659 -19.39 6.40 -33.75
CA ILE A 659 -19.30 7.26 -34.95
C ILE A 659 -18.31 6.68 -35.97
N HIS A 660 -17.16 6.17 -35.53
CA HIS A 660 -16.13 5.61 -36.40
C HIS A 660 -16.51 4.23 -36.96
N SER A 661 -16.87 3.29 -36.09
CA SER A 661 -17.18 1.90 -36.46
C SER A 661 -18.55 1.74 -37.15
N ARG A 662 -19.42 2.75 -37.07
CA ARG A 662 -20.81 2.73 -37.56
C ARG A 662 -21.65 1.61 -36.94
N SER A 663 -21.21 1.07 -35.80
CA SER A 663 -21.85 -0.05 -35.13
C SER A 663 -21.87 0.11 -33.62
N ILE A 664 -23.08 0.11 -33.04
CA ILE A 664 -23.28 0.08 -31.59
C ILE A 664 -22.77 -1.24 -30.99
N GLY A 665 -22.87 -2.35 -31.75
CA GLY A 665 -22.39 -3.66 -31.31
C GLY A 665 -20.88 -3.69 -31.07
N TYR A 666 -20.09 -3.11 -31.99
CA TYR A 666 -18.64 -3.02 -31.84
C TYR A 666 -18.25 -2.16 -30.63
N ALA A 667 -18.92 -1.02 -30.45
CA ALA A 667 -18.70 -0.16 -29.30
C ALA A 667 -19.00 -0.90 -27.97
N LEU A 668 -20.12 -1.62 -27.87
CA LEU A 668 -20.44 -2.43 -26.69
C LEU A 668 -19.39 -3.51 -26.44
N ALA A 669 -18.87 -4.15 -27.50
CA ALA A 669 -17.80 -5.13 -27.36
C ALA A 669 -16.52 -4.49 -26.79
N VAL A 670 -16.13 -3.31 -27.25
CA VAL A 670 -15.01 -2.55 -26.67
C VAL A 670 -15.27 -2.24 -25.20
N ALA A 671 -16.47 -1.78 -24.82
CA ALA A 671 -16.80 -1.53 -23.42
C ALA A 671 -16.71 -2.80 -22.54
N VAL A 672 -17.20 -3.94 -23.04
CA VAL A 672 -17.10 -5.24 -22.35
C VAL A 672 -15.65 -5.68 -22.23
N GLN A 673 -14.84 -5.50 -23.27
CA GLN A 673 -13.41 -5.81 -23.25
C GLN A 673 -12.68 -5.01 -22.17
N LEU A 674 -12.92 -3.70 -22.07
CA LEU A 674 -12.32 -2.84 -21.04
C LEU A 674 -12.75 -3.27 -19.63
N PHE A 675 -14.01 -3.65 -19.44
CA PHE A 675 -14.49 -4.15 -18.16
C PHE A 675 -13.84 -5.48 -17.78
N LEU A 676 -13.70 -6.41 -18.74
CA LEU A 676 -13.05 -7.71 -18.52
C LEU A 676 -11.55 -7.57 -18.21
N SER A 677 -10.85 -6.62 -18.84
CA SER A 677 -9.42 -6.41 -18.60
C SER A 677 -9.14 -5.98 -17.16
N VAL A 678 -9.90 -4.99 -16.66
CA VAL A 678 -9.82 -4.55 -15.26
C VAL A 678 -10.19 -5.68 -14.29
N THR A 679 -11.29 -6.37 -14.54
CA THR A 679 -11.78 -7.40 -13.61
C THR A 679 -10.75 -8.52 -13.42
N CYS A 680 -10.12 -8.94 -14.52
CA CYS A 680 -9.03 -9.92 -14.49
C CYS A 680 -7.78 -9.37 -13.77
N ALA A 681 -7.40 -8.11 -14.02
CA ALA A 681 -6.28 -7.48 -13.34
C ALA A 681 -6.51 -7.34 -11.82
N LEU A 682 -7.72 -6.98 -11.38
CA LEU A 682 -8.10 -6.92 -9.97
C LEU A 682 -8.03 -8.30 -9.30
N ALA A 683 -8.45 -9.36 -9.98
CA ALA A 683 -8.33 -10.72 -9.45
C ALA A 683 -6.86 -11.11 -9.26
N ILE A 684 -5.99 -10.80 -10.21
CA ILE A 684 -4.55 -11.04 -10.08
C ILE A 684 -3.96 -10.20 -8.93
N TYR A 685 -4.33 -8.93 -8.85
CA TYR A 685 -3.90 -8.02 -7.78
C TYR A 685 -4.28 -8.55 -6.38
N SER A 686 -5.49 -9.11 -6.23
CA SER A 686 -6.00 -9.61 -4.94
C SER A 686 -5.17 -10.77 -4.35
N PHE A 687 -4.38 -11.47 -5.16
CA PHE A 687 -3.45 -12.50 -4.67
C PHE A 687 -2.23 -11.90 -3.96
N PHE A 688 -1.80 -10.68 -4.33
CA PHE A 688 -0.63 -10.02 -3.74
C PHE A 688 -1.01 -9.18 -2.53
N THR A 689 -2.10 -8.39 -2.64
CA THR A 689 -2.55 -7.50 -1.57
C THR A 689 -4.06 -7.31 -1.57
N LEU A 690 -4.62 -7.18 -0.37
CA LEU A 690 -6.03 -6.83 -0.17
C LEU A 690 -6.26 -5.32 -0.07
N GLU A 691 -5.23 -4.53 0.19
CA GLU A 691 -5.32 -3.07 0.26
C GLU A 691 -5.28 -2.47 -1.14
N PHE A 692 -6.22 -1.58 -1.44
CA PHE A 692 -6.30 -0.89 -2.73
C PHE A 692 -6.13 0.61 -2.52
N PRO A 693 -4.92 1.15 -2.80
CA PRO A 693 -4.65 2.58 -2.70
C PRO A 693 -5.54 3.42 -3.63
N LEU A 694 -5.93 4.60 -3.17
CA LEU A 694 -6.75 5.54 -3.96
C LEU A 694 -6.12 5.91 -5.30
N LEU A 695 -4.78 5.94 -5.37
CA LEU A 695 -4.03 6.25 -6.59
C LEU A 695 -4.34 5.27 -7.72
N ASN A 696 -4.66 4.00 -7.41
CA ASN A 696 -4.96 3.00 -8.42
C ASN A 696 -6.22 3.35 -9.22
N LEU A 697 -7.11 4.22 -8.71
CA LEU A 697 -8.29 4.70 -9.43
C LEU A 697 -7.93 5.49 -10.70
N VAL A 698 -6.75 6.13 -10.74
CA VAL A 698 -6.26 6.86 -11.91
C VAL A 698 -6.07 5.92 -13.11
N THR A 699 -5.71 4.66 -12.86
CA THR A 699 -5.49 3.65 -13.91
C THR A 699 -6.71 3.46 -14.80
N PHE A 700 -7.93 3.61 -14.27
CA PHE A 700 -9.16 3.51 -15.04
C PHE A 700 -9.25 4.57 -16.12
N VAL A 701 -8.91 5.82 -15.79
CA VAL A 701 -8.91 6.95 -16.74
C VAL A 701 -7.87 6.71 -17.82
N LEU A 702 -6.68 6.29 -17.43
CA LEU A 702 -5.60 6.01 -18.37
C LEU A 702 -5.96 4.87 -19.32
N LEU A 703 -6.59 3.81 -18.81
CA LEU A 703 -7.05 2.68 -19.61
C LEU A 703 -8.06 3.12 -20.68
N ILE A 704 -9.02 3.98 -20.33
CA ILE A 704 -10.02 4.49 -21.28
C ILE A 704 -9.35 5.21 -22.46
N ALA A 705 -8.30 5.99 -22.20
CA ALA A 705 -7.55 6.69 -23.25
C ALA A 705 -6.81 5.69 -24.15
N ILE A 706 -5.90 4.89 -23.59
CA ILE A 706 -4.98 4.02 -24.36
C ILE A 706 -5.72 2.87 -25.05
N ALA A 707 -6.62 2.19 -24.35
CA ALA A 707 -7.19 0.95 -24.88
C ALA A 707 -8.19 1.18 -26.02
N SER A 708 -8.72 2.40 -26.15
CA SER A 708 -9.57 2.77 -27.29
C SER A 708 -8.77 2.88 -28.59
N ASP A 709 -7.50 3.27 -28.52
CA ASP A 709 -6.60 3.44 -29.68
C ASP A 709 -6.40 2.12 -30.43
N ASP A 710 -6.15 1.03 -29.70
CA ASP A 710 -6.03 -0.32 -30.28
C ASP A 710 -7.33 -0.76 -30.97
N ALA A 711 -8.48 -0.45 -30.37
CA ALA A 711 -9.78 -0.75 -30.99
C ALA A 711 -9.98 -0.01 -32.32
N PHE A 712 -9.50 1.23 -32.46
CA PHE A 712 -9.58 1.98 -33.71
C PHE A 712 -8.64 1.43 -34.79
N LEU A 713 -7.44 1.03 -34.38
CA LEU A 713 -6.44 0.45 -35.28
C LEU A 713 -6.92 -0.90 -35.82
N LEU A 714 -7.48 -1.76 -34.97
CA LEU A 714 -8.00 -3.07 -35.38
C LEU A 714 -9.12 -2.93 -36.41
N HIS A 715 -10.10 -2.07 -36.14
CA HIS A 715 -11.24 -1.88 -37.03
C HIS A 715 -10.81 -1.31 -38.39
N SER A 716 -9.87 -0.37 -38.40
CA SER A 716 -9.38 0.27 -39.63
C SER A 716 -8.50 -0.66 -40.48
N ALA A 717 -7.81 -1.62 -39.87
CA ALA A 717 -6.96 -2.58 -40.57
C ALA A 717 -7.75 -3.75 -41.21
N MET A 718 -8.97 -4.03 -40.74
CA MET A 718 -9.78 -5.14 -41.23
C MET A 718 -10.44 -4.80 -42.59
N PRO A 719 -10.17 -5.56 -43.67
CA PRO A 719 -10.75 -5.31 -44.98
C PRO A 719 -12.27 -5.56 -45.01
N ASP A 720 -12.98 -4.93 -45.97
CA ASP A 720 -14.43 -5.12 -46.14
C ASP A 720 -14.77 -6.56 -46.58
N ASN A 721 -13.94 -7.16 -47.44
CA ASN A 721 -14.03 -8.58 -47.84
C ASN A 721 -13.06 -9.43 -46.99
N LEU A 722 -13.58 -10.32 -46.14
CA LEU A 722 -12.82 -11.14 -45.20
C LEU A 722 -12.61 -12.57 -45.70
N ASP A 723 -11.53 -12.77 -46.46
CA ASP A 723 -10.98 -14.09 -46.77
C ASP A 723 -10.01 -14.55 -45.65
N ASP A 724 -9.77 -15.85 -45.52
CA ASP A 724 -8.88 -16.42 -44.48
C ASP A 724 -7.45 -15.85 -44.58
N ASP A 725 -6.89 -15.79 -45.79
CA ASP A 725 -5.56 -15.22 -46.03
C ASP A 725 -5.52 -13.69 -45.77
N SER A 726 -6.58 -12.96 -46.15
CA SER A 726 -6.72 -11.52 -45.90
C SER A 726 -6.84 -11.20 -44.40
N PHE A 727 -7.52 -12.07 -43.64
CA PHE A 727 -7.63 -11.96 -42.18
C PHE A 727 -6.31 -12.30 -41.49
N GLU A 728 -5.58 -13.32 -41.96
CA GLU A 728 -4.24 -13.66 -41.49
C GLU A 728 -3.27 -12.47 -41.66
N GLU A 729 -3.21 -11.89 -42.86
CA GLU A 729 -2.32 -10.76 -43.14
C GLU A 729 -2.67 -9.52 -42.29
N ALA A 730 -3.96 -9.19 -42.17
CA ALA A 730 -4.42 -8.09 -41.35
C ALA A 730 -4.11 -8.29 -39.87
N LEU A 731 -4.38 -9.47 -39.30
CA LEU A 731 -4.14 -9.76 -37.89
C LEU A 731 -2.64 -9.86 -37.56
N ALA A 732 -1.83 -10.44 -38.46
CA ALA A 732 -0.39 -10.55 -38.27
C ALA A 732 0.29 -9.18 -38.25
N HIS A 733 -0.07 -8.31 -39.19
CA HIS A 733 0.46 -6.95 -39.25
C HIS A 733 0.00 -6.11 -38.05
N THR A 734 -1.29 -6.18 -37.71
CA THR A 734 -1.88 -5.33 -36.67
C THR A 734 -1.55 -5.81 -35.25
N GLY A 735 -1.53 -7.12 -35.01
CA GLY A 735 -1.17 -7.69 -33.72
C GLY A 735 0.27 -7.38 -33.33
N GLY A 736 1.21 -7.42 -34.30
CA GLY A 736 2.61 -7.06 -34.06
C GLY A 736 2.81 -5.58 -33.70
N THR A 737 2.06 -4.67 -34.33
CA THR A 737 2.15 -3.24 -34.02
C THR A 737 1.49 -2.88 -32.69
N MET A 738 0.35 -3.48 -32.36
CA MET A 738 -0.33 -3.32 -31.06
C MET A 738 0.45 -3.93 -29.90
N PHE A 739 1.12 -5.06 -30.12
CA PHE A 739 1.97 -5.67 -29.08
C PHE A 739 3.04 -4.69 -28.66
N LEU A 740 3.66 -4.05 -29.65
CA LEU A 740 4.76 -3.16 -29.41
C LEU A 740 4.29 -1.99 -28.55
N THR A 741 3.23 -1.27 -28.94
CA THR A 741 2.67 -0.14 -28.17
C THR A 741 2.25 -0.54 -26.76
N SER A 742 1.47 -1.61 -26.62
CA SER A 742 1.01 -2.12 -25.31
C SER A 742 2.16 -2.59 -24.41
N PHE A 743 3.20 -3.19 -24.97
CA PHE A 743 4.34 -3.67 -24.19
C PHE A 743 5.19 -2.51 -23.68
N SER A 744 5.46 -1.53 -24.53
CA SER A 744 6.26 -0.35 -24.16
C SER A 744 5.52 0.61 -23.23
N THR A 745 4.19 0.61 -23.21
CA THR A 745 3.40 1.29 -22.17
C THR A 745 3.38 0.50 -20.85
N ALA A 746 3.37 -0.83 -20.90
CA ALA A 746 3.40 -1.68 -19.71
C ALA A 746 4.75 -1.68 -18.98
N VAL A 747 5.88 -1.60 -19.69
CA VAL A 747 7.23 -1.66 -19.10
C VAL A 747 7.44 -0.58 -18.03
N PRO A 748 7.16 0.72 -18.26
CA PRO A 748 7.26 1.75 -17.23
C PRO A 748 6.42 1.46 -15.98
N PHE A 749 5.21 0.90 -16.12
CA PHE A 749 4.41 0.50 -14.97
C PHE A 749 5.07 -0.62 -14.16
N TYR A 750 5.62 -1.63 -14.84
CA TYR A 750 6.32 -2.71 -14.13
C TYR A 750 7.64 -2.26 -13.50
N LEU A 751 8.31 -1.23 -14.04
CA LEU A 751 9.49 -0.66 -13.38
C LEU A 751 9.11 -0.03 -12.03
N ASN A 752 7.92 0.57 -11.91
CA ASN A 752 7.42 1.08 -10.63
C ASN A 752 7.18 -0.04 -9.59
N CYS A 753 7.05 -1.31 -10.00
CA CYS A 753 7.02 -2.45 -9.05
C CYS A 753 8.31 -2.62 -8.26
N PHE A 754 9.44 -2.06 -8.73
CA PHE A 754 10.74 -2.13 -8.07
C PHE A 754 11.08 -0.87 -7.27
N SER A 755 10.22 0.15 -7.30
CA SER A 755 10.39 1.37 -6.49
C SER A 755 10.46 1.03 -5.01
N ASP A 756 11.14 1.84 -4.20
CA ASP A 756 11.16 1.68 -2.75
C ASP A 756 9.84 2.10 -2.07
N VAL A 757 8.95 2.79 -2.80
CA VAL A 757 7.67 3.32 -2.32
C VAL A 757 6.53 2.31 -2.55
N LEU A 758 5.82 1.96 -1.48
CA LEU A 758 4.74 0.95 -1.53
C LEU A 758 3.60 1.28 -2.51
N VAL A 759 3.13 2.53 -2.52
CA VAL A 759 2.06 2.98 -3.44
C VAL A 759 2.49 2.83 -4.90
N PHE A 760 3.76 3.08 -5.22
CA PHE A 760 4.27 2.94 -6.60
C PHE A 760 4.32 1.47 -7.01
N ARG A 761 4.67 0.57 -6.08
CA ARG A 761 4.63 -0.88 -6.30
C ARG A 761 3.23 -1.38 -6.62
N ALA A 762 2.26 -0.99 -5.79
CA ALA A 762 0.87 -1.39 -5.94
C ALA A 762 0.26 -0.82 -7.24
N PHE A 763 0.53 0.45 -7.54
CA PHE A 763 0.10 1.12 -8.76
C PHE A 763 0.69 0.48 -10.01
N GLY A 764 2.01 0.24 -10.02
CA GLY A 764 2.71 -0.40 -11.12
C GLY A 764 2.20 -1.80 -11.42
N LEU A 765 1.96 -2.61 -10.38
CA LEU A 765 1.42 -3.96 -10.51
C LEU A 765 0.03 -3.95 -11.12
N PHE A 766 -0.86 -3.08 -10.64
CA PHE A 766 -2.23 -3.00 -11.14
C PHE A 766 -2.30 -2.46 -12.58
N ALA A 767 -1.65 -1.34 -12.85
CA ALA A 767 -1.66 -0.73 -14.18
C ALA A 767 -0.95 -1.59 -15.23
N GLY A 768 0.23 -2.13 -14.92
CA GLY A 768 0.98 -2.99 -15.84
C GLY A 768 0.25 -4.29 -16.19
N THR A 769 -0.39 -4.93 -15.20
CA THR A 769 -1.20 -6.14 -15.47
C THR A 769 -2.44 -5.83 -16.29
N THR A 770 -3.09 -4.71 -16.02
CA THR A 770 -4.26 -4.25 -16.79
C THR A 770 -3.93 -4.04 -18.26
N MET A 771 -2.79 -3.40 -18.58
CA MET A 771 -2.38 -3.16 -19.98
C MET A 771 -2.08 -4.45 -20.74
N ILE A 772 -1.36 -5.40 -20.13
CA ILE A 772 -1.07 -6.69 -20.77
C ILE A 772 -2.36 -7.48 -21.02
N ILE A 773 -3.26 -7.55 -20.05
CA ILE A 773 -4.53 -8.27 -20.21
C ILE A 773 -5.41 -7.57 -21.25
N ASN A 774 -5.41 -6.24 -21.29
CA ASN A 774 -6.11 -5.48 -22.31
C ASN A 774 -5.64 -5.88 -23.72
N TYR A 775 -4.33 -5.90 -23.96
CA TYR A 775 -3.77 -6.33 -25.23
C TYR A 775 -4.19 -7.77 -25.61
N LEU A 776 -4.12 -8.70 -24.66
CA LEU A 776 -4.55 -10.09 -24.91
C LEU A 776 -6.02 -10.16 -25.32
N LEU A 777 -6.88 -9.37 -24.68
CA LEU A 777 -8.29 -9.27 -25.03
C LEU A 777 -8.52 -8.57 -26.38
N VAL A 778 -7.77 -7.52 -26.73
CA VAL A 778 -7.84 -6.89 -28.05
C VAL A 778 -7.59 -7.90 -29.16
N ILE A 779 -6.58 -8.77 -29.03
CA ILE A 779 -6.23 -9.72 -30.10
C ILE A 779 -7.14 -10.95 -30.13
N SER A 780 -7.66 -11.40 -28.99
CA SER A 780 -8.53 -12.59 -28.96
C SER A 780 -10.01 -12.25 -29.08
N PHE A 781 -10.51 -11.31 -28.27
CA PHE A 781 -11.94 -11.05 -28.09
C PHE A 781 -12.51 -10.18 -29.21
N LEU A 782 -11.84 -9.08 -29.59
CA LEU A 782 -12.38 -8.19 -30.64
C LEU A 782 -12.42 -8.82 -32.03
N PRO A 783 -11.37 -9.51 -32.55
CA PRO A 783 -11.46 -10.18 -33.85
C PRO A 783 -12.53 -11.27 -33.89
N ALA A 784 -12.66 -12.04 -32.79
CA ALA A 784 -13.72 -13.03 -32.65
C ALA A 784 -15.11 -12.38 -32.72
N PHE A 785 -15.30 -11.24 -32.06
CA PHE A 785 -16.55 -10.47 -32.13
C PHE A 785 -16.82 -9.92 -33.54
N VAL A 786 -15.83 -9.33 -34.21
CA VAL A 786 -15.98 -8.80 -35.58
C VAL A 786 -16.38 -9.90 -36.57
N LEU A 787 -15.76 -11.08 -36.48
CA LEU A 787 -16.12 -12.25 -37.29
C LEU A 787 -17.54 -12.74 -36.98
N MET A 788 -17.90 -12.80 -35.70
CA MET A 788 -19.24 -13.20 -35.24
C MET A 788 -20.30 -12.23 -35.76
N GLN A 789 -20.03 -10.92 -35.68
CA GLN A 789 -20.93 -9.87 -36.13
C GLN A 789 -21.19 -9.96 -37.63
N ARG A 790 -20.13 -10.14 -38.44
CA ARG A 790 -20.26 -10.24 -39.90
C ARG A 790 -20.89 -11.56 -40.38
N ARG A 791 -20.71 -12.68 -39.65
CA ARG A 791 -21.28 -13.99 -40.01
C ARG A 791 -22.73 -14.17 -39.57
N TRP A 792 -23.07 -13.77 -38.35
CA TRP A 792 -24.35 -14.13 -37.71
C TRP A 792 -25.21 -12.94 -37.28
N CYS A 793 -24.67 -11.72 -37.20
CA CYS A 793 -25.41 -10.55 -36.69
C CYS A 793 -25.49 -9.38 -37.69
N ALA A 794 -25.84 -9.69 -38.95
CA ALA A 794 -26.09 -8.67 -39.98
C ALA A 794 -27.31 -7.76 -39.70
N CYS A 795 -28.13 -8.07 -38.70
CA CYS A 795 -29.37 -7.35 -38.36
C CYS A 795 -29.20 -6.19 -37.36
N LEU A 796 -27.99 -5.86 -36.91
CA LEU A 796 -27.75 -4.71 -36.01
C LEU A 796 -27.83 -3.39 -36.80
N PRO A 797 -28.48 -2.34 -36.27
CA PRO A 797 -28.68 -1.08 -37.00
C PRO A 797 -27.35 -0.39 -37.29
N SER A 798 -27.05 -0.18 -38.57
CA SER A 798 -25.95 0.67 -39.05
C SER A 798 -26.40 2.13 -39.14
N ILE A 799 -25.65 3.04 -38.54
CA ILE A 799 -25.98 4.47 -38.52
C ILE A 799 -25.59 5.11 -39.88
N PRO A 800 -26.40 6.04 -40.45
CA PRO A 800 -26.06 6.76 -41.67
C PRO A 800 -24.81 7.64 -41.54
N SER A 801 -24.16 7.93 -42.67
CA SER A 801 -22.89 8.67 -42.76
C SER A 801 -22.99 10.12 -42.28
N VAL A 802 -22.40 10.45 -41.12
CA VAL A 802 -22.33 11.84 -40.59
C VAL A 802 -20.90 12.43 -40.65
N GLY A 803 -19.86 11.65 -40.99
CA GLY A 803 -18.45 12.06 -40.79
C GLY A 803 -17.53 12.14 -42.03
N SER A 804 -18.05 12.12 -43.26
CA SER A 804 -17.20 11.95 -44.47
C SER A 804 -16.40 13.20 -44.89
N CYS A 805 -16.80 14.41 -44.47
CA CYS A 805 -16.18 15.66 -44.93
C CYS A 805 -14.80 15.91 -44.29
N PHE A 806 -14.70 15.76 -42.96
CA PHE A 806 -13.47 16.04 -42.21
C PHE A 806 -12.34 15.04 -42.54
N THR A 807 -12.68 13.75 -42.62
CA THR A 807 -11.75 12.68 -43.00
C THR A 807 -11.23 12.85 -44.43
N GLN A 808 -12.11 13.19 -45.38
CA GLN A 808 -11.67 13.47 -46.76
C GLN A 808 -10.79 14.72 -46.89
N SER A 809 -10.99 15.75 -46.05
CA SER A 809 -10.11 16.92 -46.03
C SER A 809 -8.71 16.59 -45.50
N ILE A 810 -8.60 15.84 -44.40
CA ILE A 810 -7.30 15.44 -43.83
C ILE A 810 -6.50 14.60 -44.83
N ASP A 811 -7.13 13.60 -45.46
CA ASP A 811 -6.46 12.68 -46.39
C ASP A 811 -5.87 13.38 -47.63
N ARG A 812 -6.48 14.50 -48.07
CA ARG A 812 -6.04 15.23 -49.26
C ARG A 812 -5.08 16.39 -48.96
N VAL A 813 -5.33 17.15 -47.89
CA VAL A 813 -4.62 18.41 -47.62
C VAL A 813 -3.33 18.17 -46.82
N LEU A 814 -3.37 17.28 -45.82
CA LEU A 814 -2.25 17.08 -44.90
C LEU A 814 -0.95 16.62 -45.57
N PRO A 815 -0.95 15.66 -46.53
CA PRO A 815 0.28 15.24 -47.21
C PRO A 815 0.94 16.38 -48.00
N TRP A 816 0.14 17.26 -48.60
CA TRP A 816 0.64 18.41 -49.36
C TRP A 816 1.31 19.45 -48.45
N VAL A 817 0.67 19.75 -47.31
CA VAL A 817 1.21 20.68 -46.30
C VAL A 817 2.53 20.17 -45.71
N LEU A 818 2.60 18.88 -45.39
CA LEU A 818 3.79 18.26 -44.80
C LEU A 818 4.97 18.24 -45.77
N LEU A 819 4.76 17.82 -47.02
CA LEU A 819 5.84 17.67 -47.99
C LEU A 819 6.40 19.02 -48.47
N LYS A 820 5.54 20.03 -48.70
CA LYS A 820 6.01 21.37 -49.11
C LYS A 820 6.53 22.21 -47.94
N GLY A 821 5.97 22.04 -46.74
CA GLY A 821 6.33 22.80 -45.54
C GLY A 821 7.45 22.19 -44.70
N ARG A 822 8.10 21.10 -45.14
CA ARG A 822 9.02 20.28 -44.31
C ARG A 822 10.08 21.07 -43.52
N LEU A 823 10.71 22.07 -44.13
CA LEU A 823 11.79 22.82 -43.49
C LEU A 823 11.26 23.78 -42.42
N LEU A 824 10.09 24.39 -42.70
CA LEU A 824 9.42 25.30 -41.77
C LEU A 824 9.06 24.57 -40.48
N TRP A 825 8.40 23.41 -40.59
CA TRP A 825 8.01 22.60 -39.44
C TRP A 825 9.19 22.09 -38.63
N LEU A 826 10.25 21.61 -39.29
CA LEU A 826 11.45 21.15 -38.58
C LEU A 826 12.13 22.28 -37.78
N THR A 827 12.28 23.47 -38.38
CA THR A 827 12.91 24.60 -37.69
C THR A 827 12.05 25.14 -36.54
N SER A 828 10.73 25.30 -36.73
CA SER A 828 9.85 25.85 -35.69
C SER A 828 9.70 24.91 -34.50
N LEU A 829 9.52 23.61 -34.73
CA LEU A 829 9.39 22.62 -33.65
C LEU A 829 10.71 22.41 -32.93
N SER A 830 11.86 22.45 -33.62
CA SER A 830 13.17 22.39 -32.95
C SER A 830 13.41 23.60 -32.03
N MET A 831 12.98 24.81 -32.43
CA MET A 831 13.05 25.99 -31.56
C MET A 831 12.16 25.85 -30.33
N MET A 832 10.98 25.25 -30.48
CA MET A 832 10.09 24.95 -29.35
C MET A 832 10.75 23.99 -28.35
N VAL A 833 11.45 22.95 -28.83
CA VAL A 833 12.20 22.02 -27.95
C VAL A 833 13.22 22.78 -27.10
N VAL A 834 14.01 23.67 -27.70
CA VAL A 834 15.02 24.46 -26.96
C VAL A 834 14.36 25.34 -25.90
N ALA A 835 13.25 26.01 -26.25
CA ALA A 835 12.50 26.83 -25.29
C ALA A 835 11.92 25.99 -24.15
N SER A 836 11.34 24.83 -24.44
CA SER A 836 10.78 23.91 -23.45
C SER A 836 11.85 23.34 -22.50
N VAL A 837 13.05 23.01 -23.00
CA VAL A 837 14.17 22.56 -22.14
C VAL A 837 14.61 23.66 -21.18
N MET A 838 14.70 24.90 -21.65
CA MET A 838 15.05 26.04 -20.79
C MET A 838 14.01 26.25 -19.68
N LEU A 839 12.72 26.16 -20.01
CA LEU A 839 11.63 26.25 -19.04
C LEU A 839 11.62 25.09 -18.03
N ALA A 840 11.90 23.87 -18.50
CA ALA A 840 11.97 22.69 -17.64
C ALA A 840 13.11 22.83 -16.61
N VAL A 841 14.29 23.28 -17.03
CA VAL A 841 15.44 23.46 -16.12
C VAL A 841 15.21 24.61 -15.13
N SER A 842 14.50 25.68 -15.52
CA SER A 842 14.29 26.83 -14.63
C SER A 842 13.19 26.63 -13.60
N ASN A 843 12.11 25.91 -13.96
CA ASN A 843 10.88 25.90 -13.16
C ASN A 843 10.59 24.55 -12.48
N LEU A 844 11.24 23.46 -12.90
CA LEU A 844 10.96 22.14 -12.33
C LEU A 844 11.74 21.94 -11.02
N HIS A 845 11.04 22.09 -9.90
CA HIS A 845 11.57 21.88 -8.55
C HIS A 845 10.69 20.96 -7.70
N LEU A 846 11.25 20.46 -6.60
CA LEU A 846 10.54 19.70 -5.55
C LEU A 846 9.63 20.64 -4.72
N PRO A 847 8.58 20.10 -4.06
CA PRO A 847 7.69 20.90 -3.23
C PRO A 847 8.43 21.50 -2.02
N GLU A 848 8.34 22.82 -1.87
CA GLU A 848 9.01 23.54 -0.79
C GLU A 848 8.19 23.63 0.51
N TYR A 849 6.86 23.71 0.39
CA TYR A 849 5.96 24.01 1.52
C TYR A 849 4.97 22.87 1.79
N ASN A 850 4.22 22.47 0.77
CA ASN A 850 3.23 21.41 0.87
C ASN A 850 3.72 20.13 0.19
N PRO A 851 4.21 19.13 0.94
CA PRO A 851 4.79 17.92 0.37
C PRO A 851 3.74 16.97 -0.25
N LEU A 852 2.46 17.08 0.13
CA LEU A 852 1.39 16.20 -0.33
C LEU A 852 0.13 17.00 -0.66
N GLN A 853 0.02 17.40 -1.92
CA GLN A 853 -1.17 18.06 -2.45
C GLN A 853 -2.27 17.05 -2.79
N LEU A 854 -3.45 17.21 -2.19
CA LEU A 854 -4.57 16.26 -2.32
C LEU A 854 -5.71 16.78 -3.22
N PHE A 855 -6.00 18.08 -3.13
CA PHE A 855 -7.02 18.75 -3.94
C PHE A 855 -6.40 19.72 -4.94
N VAL A 856 -7.21 20.17 -5.90
CA VAL A 856 -6.78 21.25 -6.81
C VAL A 856 -6.49 22.52 -6.00
N SER A 857 -5.51 23.31 -6.44
CA SER A 857 -5.03 24.52 -5.76
C SER A 857 -6.11 25.61 -5.54
N SER A 858 -7.25 25.50 -6.22
CA SER A 858 -8.43 26.35 -6.02
C SER A 858 -9.23 26.02 -4.75
N ASN A 859 -9.04 24.83 -4.17
CA ASN A 859 -9.69 24.43 -2.92
C ASN A 859 -9.16 25.29 -1.75
N PRO A 860 -10.02 25.91 -0.92
CA PRO A 860 -9.58 26.76 0.18
C PRO A 860 -8.64 26.08 1.19
N HIS A 861 -8.81 24.78 1.42
CA HIS A 861 -7.93 24.02 2.32
C HIS A 861 -6.53 23.84 1.72
N GLU A 862 -6.46 23.55 0.43
CA GLU A 862 -5.19 23.35 -0.27
C GLU A 862 -4.45 24.67 -0.48
N TRP A 863 -5.19 25.74 -0.76
CA TRP A 863 -4.63 27.08 -0.88
C TRP A 863 -3.96 27.52 0.42
N TYR A 864 -4.59 27.23 1.58
CA TYR A 864 -4.00 27.51 2.90
C TYR A 864 -2.66 26.79 3.06
N ASP A 865 -2.60 25.48 2.80
CA ASP A 865 -1.37 24.69 2.98
C ASP A 865 -0.22 25.16 2.08
N ASN A 866 -0.53 25.63 0.86
CA ASN A 866 0.48 26.12 -0.08
C ASN A 866 1.03 27.52 0.24
N HIS A 867 0.26 28.39 0.90
CA HIS A 867 0.62 29.81 1.08
C HIS A 867 0.83 30.24 2.54
N ALA A 868 0.31 29.49 3.52
CA ALA A 868 0.31 29.93 4.91
C ALA A 868 1.73 30.12 5.49
N GLU A 869 2.69 29.26 5.15
CA GLU A 869 4.09 29.38 5.59
C GLU A 869 4.76 30.65 5.04
N ILE A 870 4.45 31.00 3.79
CA ILE A 870 4.96 32.19 3.10
C ILE A 870 4.36 33.45 3.74
N LEU A 871 3.04 33.45 3.95
CA LEU A 871 2.29 34.62 4.38
C LEU A 871 2.45 34.91 5.87
N TYR A 872 2.56 33.89 6.73
CA TYR A 872 2.48 34.06 8.19
C TYR A 872 3.71 33.49 8.93
N PRO A 873 4.42 34.30 9.74
CA PRO A 873 5.60 33.86 10.49
C PRO A 873 5.34 32.70 11.46
N PHE A 874 4.18 32.68 12.12
CA PHE A 874 3.89 31.66 13.13
C PHE A 874 3.78 30.24 12.57
N VAL A 875 3.48 30.10 11.28
CA VAL A 875 3.36 28.80 10.60
C VAL A 875 4.75 28.20 10.42
N GLU A 876 5.72 29.01 9.98
CA GLU A 876 7.12 28.60 9.86
C GLU A 876 7.68 28.13 11.21
N GLU A 877 7.43 28.89 12.29
CA GLU A 877 7.88 28.51 13.63
C GLU A 877 7.15 27.29 14.21
N LYS A 878 5.87 27.11 13.88
CA LYS A 878 5.10 25.90 14.24
C LYS A 878 5.70 24.64 13.59
N VAL A 879 6.23 24.77 12.37
CA VAL A 879 6.85 23.66 11.62
C VAL A 879 8.31 23.42 12.01
N ALA A 880 9.05 24.48 12.35
CA ALA A 880 10.50 24.44 12.61
C ALA A 880 10.89 23.81 13.98
N ILE A 881 10.34 22.62 14.25
CA ILE A 881 10.60 21.80 15.44
C ILE A 881 12.08 21.33 15.40
N PRO A 882 12.80 21.33 16.53
CA PRO A 882 14.18 20.82 16.58
C PRO A 882 14.23 19.33 16.24
N LEU A 883 15.17 18.94 15.38
CA LEU A 883 15.42 17.57 14.95
C LEU A 883 16.10 16.78 16.07
N ALA A 884 15.31 16.19 16.96
CA ALA A 884 15.84 15.23 17.92
C ALA A 884 16.19 13.92 17.21
N THR A 885 17.39 13.41 17.49
CA THR A 885 17.85 12.11 16.97
C THR A 885 17.89 11.10 18.09
N ARG A 886 17.66 9.83 17.75
CA ARG A 886 17.65 8.70 18.66
C ARG A 886 18.75 7.74 18.24
N LEU A 887 19.61 7.40 19.19
CA LEU A 887 20.65 6.41 19.04
C LEU A 887 20.19 5.09 19.67
N VAL A 888 20.32 3.99 18.94
CA VAL A 888 19.90 2.66 19.38
C VAL A 888 21.04 1.67 19.18
N PHE A 889 21.32 0.88 20.21
CA PHE A 889 22.35 -0.16 20.24
C PHE A 889 21.75 -1.49 20.71
N GLY A 890 22.24 -2.62 20.18
CA GLY A 890 21.82 -3.98 20.58
C GLY A 890 20.53 -4.50 19.95
N VAL A 891 19.82 -3.66 19.20
CA VAL A 891 18.64 -4.04 18.41
C VAL A 891 19.00 -3.94 16.93
N ALA A 892 18.71 -4.98 16.15
CA ALA A 892 19.01 -4.98 14.72
C ALA A 892 18.05 -4.06 13.95
N ARG A 893 18.47 -3.59 12.77
CA ARG A 893 17.56 -2.91 11.83
C ARG A 893 16.57 -3.94 11.28
N GLU A 894 15.31 -3.58 11.17
CA GLU A 894 14.27 -4.51 10.75
C GLU A 894 13.98 -4.41 9.25
N ASN A 895 13.91 -5.57 8.59
CA ASN A 895 13.47 -5.65 7.20
C ASN A 895 12.00 -6.05 7.14
N SER A 896 11.24 -5.46 6.23
CA SER A 896 9.82 -5.78 6.02
C SER A 896 9.61 -7.28 5.75
N SER A 897 8.52 -7.84 6.27
CA SER A 897 8.16 -9.25 6.03
C SER A 897 7.45 -9.47 4.70
N SER A 898 6.68 -8.48 4.23
CA SER A 898 6.05 -8.45 2.90
C SER A 898 6.49 -7.25 2.08
N HIS A 899 6.55 -7.46 0.77
CA HIS A 899 6.94 -6.47 -0.23
C HIS A 899 5.87 -5.40 -0.49
N PHE A 900 4.58 -5.74 -0.34
CA PHE A 900 3.46 -4.86 -0.69
C PHE A 900 2.55 -4.47 0.48
N ASP A 901 2.56 -5.23 1.59
CA ASP A 901 1.67 -4.98 2.74
C ASP A 901 2.34 -4.05 3.75
N ALA A 902 1.78 -2.86 4.00
CA ALA A 902 2.35 -1.82 4.85
C ALA A 902 2.59 -2.29 6.29
N ASP A 903 1.63 -3.01 6.89
CA ASP A 903 1.58 -3.30 8.33
C ASP A 903 2.36 -4.57 8.75
N SER A 904 2.95 -5.26 7.77
CA SER A 904 3.62 -6.55 7.96
C SER A 904 5.10 -6.40 8.38
N PHE A 905 5.33 -6.22 9.67
CA PHE A 905 6.68 -6.10 10.22
C PHE A 905 7.18 -7.40 10.86
N LYS A 906 8.49 -7.63 10.81
CA LYS A 906 9.14 -8.66 11.62
C LYS A 906 9.18 -8.20 13.09
N VAL A 907 9.18 -9.16 14.00
CA VAL A 907 9.36 -8.91 15.43
C VAL A 907 10.82 -8.53 15.68
N LEU A 908 11.05 -7.51 16.52
CA LEU A 908 12.38 -7.04 16.92
C LEU A 908 13.37 -8.18 17.20
N SER A 909 14.52 -8.08 16.55
CA SER A 909 15.65 -9.01 16.67
C SER A 909 16.84 -8.37 17.38
N HIS A 910 17.54 -9.18 18.18
CA HIS A 910 18.77 -8.77 18.87
C HIS A 910 19.93 -8.68 17.88
N ASP A 911 20.70 -7.60 17.89
CA ASP A 911 21.93 -7.48 17.11
C ASP A 911 23.11 -8.12 17.87
N PRO A 912 23.62 -9.30 17.43
CA PRO A 912 24.69 -10.00 18.13
C PRO A 912 26.03 -9.27 18.08
N SER A 913 26.21 -8.27 17.21
CA SER A 913 27.45 -7.50 17.11
C SER A 913 27.69 -6.59 18.31
N PHE A 914 26.64 -6.26 19.05
CA PHE A 914 26.69 -5.40 20.23
C PHE A 914 26.48 -6.24 21.50
N SER A 915 27.44 -6.17 22.44
CA SER A 915 27.30 -6.80 23.76
C SER A 915 27.98 -5.98 24.86
N LEU A 916 27.31 -5.86 26.01
CA LEU A 916 27.79 -5.12 27.18
C LEU A 916 28.34 -6.05 28.28
N SER A 917 28.87 -7.20 27.90
CA SER A 917 29.39 -8.23 28.82
C SER A 917 30.76 -7.90 29.43
N SER A 918 31.44 -6.86 28.95
CA SER A 918 32.75 -6.43 29.44
C SER A 918 32.75 -4.96 29.85
N VAL A 919 33.52 -4.64 30.88
CA VAL A 919 33.75 -3.26 31.33
C VAL A 919 34.30 -2.38 30.21
N SER A 920 35.21 -2.90 29.39
CA SER A 920 35.78 -2.19 28.24
C SER A 920 34.73 -1.80 27.21
N ALA A 921 33.69 -2.63 27.01
CA ALA A 921 32.59 -2.29 26.09
C ALA A 921 31.75 -1.12 26.61
N ILE A 922 31.51 -1.06 27.93
CA ILE A 922 30.81 0.07 28.57
C ILE A 922 31.64 1.35 28.51
N GLN A 923 32.94 1.26 28.79
CA GLN A 923 33.87 2.39 28.67
C GLN A 923 33.94 2.91 27.23
N HIS A 924 33.97 2.00 26.25
CA HIS A 924 33.91 2.37 24.84
C HIS A 924 32.60 3.10 24.51
N LEU A 925 31.44 2.54 24.89
CA LEU A 925 30.14 3.17 24.68
C LEU A 925 30.05 4.56 25.33
N ALA A 926 30.49 4.70 26.58
CA ALA A 926 30.53 5.97 27.29
C ALA A 926 31.43 6.99 26.57
N SER A 927 32.60 6.57 26.09
CA SER A 927 33.51 7.45 25.33
C SER A 927 32.91 7.89 23.99
N THR A 928 32.19 7.01 23.29
CA THR A 928 31.49 7.33 22.04
C THR A 928 30.39 8.34 22.29
N LEU A 929 29.55 8.15 23.31
CA LEU A 929 28.47 9.07 23.65
C LEU A 929 28.98 10.44 24.11
N SER A 930 30.07 10.48 24.87
CA SER A 930 30.69 11.76 25.27
C SER A 930 31.21 12.54 24.07
N ARG A 931 31.82 11.87 23.08
CA ARG A 931 32.26 12.53 21.84
C ARG A 931 31.10 13.05 21.00
N ILE A 932 30.02 12.27 20.90
CA ILE A 932 28.80 12.68 20.20
C ILE A 932 28.15 13.89 20.89
N ARG A 933 28.17 13.94 22.22
CA ARG A 933 27.69 15.08 23.01
C ARG A 933 28.47 16.37 22.75
N GLU A 934 29.75 16.28 22.39
CA GLU A 934 30.62 17.42 22.07
C GLU A 934 30.43 17.96 20.63
N LEU A 935 29.58 17.33 19.82
CA LEU A 935 29.28 17.83 18.47
C LEU A 935 28.66 19.23 18.51
N PRO A 936 29.05 20.14 17.59
CA PRO A 936 28.67 21.55 17.66
C PRO A 936 27.17 21.81 17.53
N PHE A 937 26.43 20.88 16.92
CA PHE A 937 24.99 20.98 16.72
C PHE A 937 24.17 20.24 17.80
N VAL A 938 24.80 19.53 18.74
CA VAL A 938 24.11 18.78 19.80
C VAL A 938 24.01 19.66 21.06
N ARG A 939 22.86 19.64 21.74
CA ARG A 939 22.62 20.43 22.96
C ARG A 939 22.21 19.52 24.12
N HIS A 940 23.14 18.75 24.66
CA HIS A 940 22.88 17.87 25.80
C HIS A 940 23.87 18.12 26.96
N PRO A 941 23.43 18.75 28.07
CA PRO A 941 24.34 19.14 29.16
C PRO A 941 24.65 18.01 30.16
N HIS A 942 23.85 16.95 30.19
CA HIS A 942 23.97 15.88 31.21
C HIS A 942 24.77 14.67 30.71
N ALA A 943 25.28 13.87 31.64
CA ALA A 943 25.92 12.59 31.37
C ALA A 943 24.89 11.48 31.09
N PHE A 944 25.19 10.62 30.12
CA PHE A 944 24.35 9.47 29.78
C PHE A 944 24.48 8.35 30.81
N TRP A 945 23.53 7.42 30.83
CA TRP A 945 23.53 6.28 31.75
C TRP A 945 24.86 5.51 31.81
N PRO A 946 25.57 5.20 30.69
CA PRO A 946 26.87 4.52 30.78
C PRO A 946 27.95 5.31 31.53
N GLU A 947 27.99 6.64 31.36
CA GLU A 947 28.91 7.53 32.09
C GLU A 947 28.54 7.57 33.58
N ARG A 948 27.25 7.75 33.86
CA ARG A 948 26.70 7.79 35.23
C ARG A 948 26.89 6.46 35.96
N PHE A 949 26.81 5.34 35.26
CA PHE A 949 27.07 4.00 35.79
C PHE A 949 28.53 3.86 36.24
N LEU A 950 29.49 4.29 35.41
CA LEU A 950 30.91 4.26 35.75
C LEU A 950 31.24 5.16 36.94
N GLU A 951 30.55 6.29 37.10
CA GLU A 951 30.69 7.18 38.26
C GLU A 951 30.03 6.61 39.53
N TRP A 952 28.82 6.05 39.40
CA TRP A 952 28.10 5.39 40.49
C TRP A 952 28.89 4.21 41.05
N SER A 953 29.48 3.37 40.19
CA SER A 953 30.24 2.22 40.67
C SER A 953 31.51 2.63 41.44
N LYS A 954 32.15 3.75 41.10
CA LYS A 954 33.29 4.29 41.87
C LYS A 954 32.89 4.78 43.26
N THR A 955 31.67 5.28 43.41
CA THR A 955 31.15 5.81 44.68
C THR A 955 30.53 4.72 45.57
N TRP A 956 30.31 3.52 45.05
CA TRP A 956 29.74 2.40 45.78
C TRP A 956 30.74 1.82 46.80
N PRO A 957 30.35 1.60 48.08
CA PRO A 957 31.29 1.17 49.13
C PRO A 957 31.79 -0.27 48.95
N CYS A 958 33.11 -0.46 48.93
CA CYS A 958 33.78 -1.77 48.90
C CYS A 958 33.86 -2.37 50.31
N SER A 959 32.77 -2.91 50.85
CA SER A 959 32.86 -3.79 52.03
C SER A 959 33.20 -5.22 51.59
N THR A 960 33.76 -6.02 52.50
CA THR A 960 34.01 -7.46 52.26
C THR A 960 32.67 -8.16 51.97
N GLY A 961 32.44 -8.52 50.71
CA GLY A 961 31.19 -9.14 50.23
C GLY A 961 30.36 -8.28 49.28
N GLY A 962 30.75 -7.03 48.99
CA GLY A 962 30.08 -6.16 48.01
C GLY A 962 30.45 -6.52 46.57
N VAL A 963 29.48 -7.01 45.80
CA VAL A 963 29.67 -7.56 44.44
C VAL A 963 29.86 -6.49 43.35
N CYS A 964 29.41 -5.25 43.58
CA CYS A 964 29.36 -4.15 42.59
C CYS A 964 30.25 -2.96 42.90
N CYS A 965 31.36 -3.18 43.59
CA CYS A 965 32.27 -2.09 43.93
C CYS A 965 33.13 -1.62 42.74
N ASP A 966 33.86 -0.52 42.91
CA ASP A 966 34.75 0.15 41.94
C ASP A 966 35.19 -0.76 40.77
N VAL A 967 34.71 -0.41 39.58
CA VAL A 967 35.00 -1.06 38.29
C VAL A 967 36.51 -1.20 38.02
N ASN A 968 37.33 -0.28 38.54
CA ASN A 968 38.77 -0.29 38.33
C ASN A 968 39.53 -1.18 39.33
N SER A 969 38.84 -1.74 40.33
CA SER A 969 39.44 -2.60 41.34
C SER A 969 39.73 -4.01 40.78
N LYS A 970 40.81 -4.64 41.24
CA LYS A 970 41.16 -6.03 40.85
C LYS A 970 40.13 -7.08 41.31
N GLY A 971 39.19 -6.70 42.17
CA GLY A 971 38.13 -7.57 42.70
C GLY A 971 36.83 -7.57 41.88
N PHE A 972 36.69 -6.71 40.87
CA PHE A 972 35.51 -6.65 40.02
C PHE A 972 35.56 -7.72 38.93
N ALA A 973 34.82 -8.81 39.12
CA ALA A 973 34.72 -9.86 38.10
C ALA A 973 33.61 -9.53 37.09
N ASN A 974 33.92 -9.68 35.79
CA ASN A 974 32.96 -9.46 34.69
C ASN A 974 31.70 -10.35 34.81
N GLU A 975 31.78 -11.47 35.52
CA GLU A 975 30.64 -12.36 35.79
C GLU A 975 29.50 -11.66 36.54
N TRP A 976 29.83 -10.69 37.39
CA TRP A 976 28.85 -9.93 38.16
C TRP A 976 28.39 -8.65 37.48
N LEU A 977 28.96 -8.30 36.32
CA LEU A 977 28.69 -7.03 35.64
C LEU A 977 27.21 -6.88 35.29
N ASP A 978 26.57 -7.93 34.76
CA ASP A 978 25.14 -7.93 34.44
C ASP A 978 24.26 -7.70 35.68
N PHE A 979 24.60 -8.33 36.81
CA PHE A 979 23.93 -8.07 38.09
C PHE A 979 24.09 -6.61 38.53
N CYS A 980 25.29 -6.05 38.40
CA CYS A 980 25.57 -4.68 38.78
C CYS A 980 24.91 -3.65 37.87
N LEU A 981 24.83 -3.92 36.56
CA LEU A 981 24.10 -3.09 35.60
C LEU A 981 22.61 -3.05 35.96
N ARG A 982 21.99 -4.19 36.26
CA ARG A 982 20.59 -4.25 36.71
C ARG A 982 20.38 -3.51 38.02
N ASN A 983 21.22 -3.76 39.03
CA ASN A 983 21.11 -3.11 40.33
C ASN A 983 21.29 -1.59 40.22
N SER A 984 22.17 -1.13 39.33
CA SER A 984 22.38 0.30 39.10
C SER A 984 21.13 1.03 38.63
N THR A 985 20.22 0.37 37.90
CA THR A 985 18.97 1.02 37.43
C THR A 985 17.98 1.33 38.56
N VAL A 986 18.16 0.74 39.74
CA VAL A 986 17.37 1.08 40.93
C VAL A 986 17.83 2.41 41.52
N TYR A 987 19.13 2.71 41.43
CA TYR A 987 19.75 3.91 42.01
C TYR A 987 19.92 5.05 41.00
N LEU A 988 20.05 4.73 39.71
CA LEU A 988 20.18 5.67 38.61
C LEU A 988 18.82 5.81 37.92
N PRO A 989 18.17 6.99 37.98
CA PRO A 989 16.93 7.20 37.26
C PRO A 989 17.14 7.02 35.75
N THR A 990 16.37 6.10 35.18
CA THR A 990 16.23 5.85 33.74
C THR A 990 14.98 6.57 33.23
N HIS A 991 15.09 7.29 32.13
CA HIS A 991 13.98 8.04 31.53
C HIS A 991 13.76 7.59 30.10
N TYR A 992 12.60 7.86 29.49
CA TYR A 992 12.34 7.58 28.08
C TYR A 992 13.45 8.09 27.12
N ASN A 993 14.16 9.16 27.51
CA ASN A 993 15.26 9.74 26.75
C ASN A 993 16.60 8.96 26.88
N ASP A 994 16.79 8.20 27.96
CA ASP A 994 18.04 7.53 28.30
C ASP A 994 17.74 6.27 29.11
N THR A 995 17.67 5.11 28.44
CA THR A 995 17.29 3.83 29.03
C THR A 995 18.10 2.64 28.51
N PRO A 996 18.58 1.76 29.40
CA PRO A 996 18.98 0.40 29.04
C PRO A 996 17.75 -0.45 28.66
N LEU A 997 17.94 -1.34 27.68
CA LEU A 997 16.92 -2.25 27.15
C LEU A 997 17.15 -3.66 27.69
N PHE A 998 16.12 -4.25 28.31
CA PHE A 998 16.18 -5.59 28.85
C PHE A 998 15.31 -6.55 28.05
N ASP A 999 15.73 -7.80 27.89
CA ASP A 999 14.86 -8.85 27.38
C ASP A 999 13.80 -9.23 28.42
N ASN A 1000 12.55 -9.40 28.00
CA ASN A 1000 11.42 -9.70 28.87
C ASN A 1000 11.51 -11.11 29.49
N ASN A 1001 12.14 -12.07 28.80
CA ASN A 1001 12.21 -13.46 29.27
C ASN A 1001 13.46 -13.71 30.14
N THR A 1002 14.64 -13.30 29.66
CA THR A 1002 15.91 -13.56 30.35
C THR A 1002 16.29 -12.47 31.35
N PHE A 1003 15.62 -11.31 31.30
CA PHE A 1003 16.00 -10.09 32.01
C PHE A 1003 17.43 -9.60 31.70
N ALA A 1004 18.09 -10.19 30.70
CA ALA A 1004 19.43 -9.80 30.31
C ALA A 1004 19.41 -8.42 29.66
N LEU A 1005 20.46 -7.63 29.90
CA LEU A 1005 20.67 -6.37 29.20
C LEU A 1005 21.01 -6.66 27.74
N VAL A 1006 20.12 -6.29 26.84
CA VAL A 1006 20.26 -6.52 25.39
C VAL A 1006 20.81 -5.29 24.69
N GLY A 1007 20.33 -4.12 25.07
CA GLY A 1007 20.59 -2.91 24.30
C GLY A 1007 20.54 -1.65 25.13
N TYR A 1008 20.69 -0.53 24.44
CA TYR A 1008 20.69 0.78 25.05
C TYR A 1008 20.16 1.83 24.07
N THR A 1009 19.40 2.80 24.57
CA THR A 1009 18.89 3.92 23.75
C THR A 1009 19.17 5.27 24.39
N ALA A 1010 19.52 6.25 23.55
CA ALA A 1010 19.80 7.62 23.97
C ALA A 1010 19.19 8.64 22.99
N MET A 1011 18.48 9.62 23.52
CA MET A 1011 17.96 10.77 22.78
C MET A 1011 18.99 11.90 22.75
N MET A 1012 19.28 12.39 21.54
CA MET A 1012 20.19 13.48 21.28
C MET A 1012 19.40 14.68 20.73
N PRO A 1013 19.11 15.70 21.57
CA PRO A 1013 18.53 16.94 21.11
C PRO A 1013 19.55 17.75 20.29
N THR A 1014 19.15 18.19 19.09
CA THR A 1014 20.00 19.00 18.22
C THR A 1014 19.49 20.45 18.09
N GLN A 1015 20.36 21.34 17.64
CA GLN A 1015 20.03 22.72 17.26
C GLN A 1015 19.47 22.81 15.83
N LEU A 1016 19.54 21.71 15.06
CA LEU A 1016 19.04 21.64 13.70
C LEU A 1016 17.51 21.62 13.74
N ARG A 1017 16.88 22.29 12.77
CA ARG A 1017 15.41 22.40 12.69
C ARG A 1017 14.89 21.63 11.49
N TYR A 1018 13.69 21.08 11.64
CA TYR A 1018 12.96 20.50 10.53
C TYR A 1018 12.56 21.60 9.53
N SER A 1019 12.58 21.27 8.24
CA SER A 1019 12.15 22.15 7.14
C SER A 1019 11.48 21.29 6.08
N HIS A 1020 10.38 21.77 5.50
CA HIS A 1020 9.73 21.10 4.37
C HIS A 1020 10.60 21.14 3.10
N ARG A 1021 11.51 22.10 2.99
CA ARG A 1021 12.46 22.21 1.87
C ARG A 1021 13.49 21.09 1.93
N PHE A 1022 13.42 20.18 0.95
CA PHE A 1022 14.28 19.00 0.88
C PHE A 1022 15.78 19.34 0.90
N SER A 1023 16.22 20.43 0.24
CA SER A 1023 17.63 20.84 0.23
C SER A 1023 18.16 21.18 1.63
N ASN A 1024 17.39 21.92 2.42
CA ASN A 1024 17.75 22.30 3.78
C ASN A 1024 17.70 21.09 4.72
N LEU A 1025 16.66 20.25 4.61
CA LEU A 1025 16.51 19.06 5.43
C LEU A 1025 17.61 18.03 5.14
N SER A 1026 17.88 17.77 3.85
CA SER A 1026 18.97 16.91 3.40
C SER A 1026 20.33 17.42 3.89
N GLY A 1027 20.59 18.72 3.81
CA GLY A 1027 21.80 19.32 4.36
C GLY A 1027 21.93 19.15 5.88
N ASN A 1028 20.82 19.22 6.63
CA ASN A 1028 20.82 18.98 8.08
C ASN A 1028 21.05 17.51 8.42
N ILE A 1029 20.43 16.58 7.67
CA ILE A 1029 20.58 15.14 7.87
C ILE A 1029 21.99 14.67 7.48
N HIS A 1030 22.57 15.20 6.41
CA HIS A 1030 23.95 14.91 6.03
C HIS A 1030 24.95 15.28 7.14
N LYS A 1031 24.75 16.42 7.83
CA LYS A 1031 25.57 16.80 9.00
C LYS A 1031 25.44 15.82 10.16
N ILE A 1032 24.25 15.26 10.35
CA ILE A 1032 23.99 14.23 11.36
C ILE A 1032 24.73 12.94 10.98
N GLU A 1033 24.65 12.52 9.72
CA GLU A 1033 25.32 11.31 9.21
C GLU A 1033 26.84 11.39 9.35
N GLU A 1034 27.42 12.51 8.93
CA GLU A 1034 28.86 12.76 9.05
C GLU A 1034 29.30 12.75 10.54
N GLY A 1035 28.51 13.39 11.41
CA GLY A 1035 28.77 13.39 12.85
C GLY A 1035 28.63 12.02 13.51
N TYR A 1036 27.76 11.16 12.99
CA TYR A 1036 27.43 9.85 13.56
C TYR A 1036 28.15 8.67 12.90
N GLY A 1037 29.02 8.91 11.90
CA GLY A 1037 29.85 7.88 11.25
C GLY A 1037 30.76 7.08 12.20
N LEU A 1038 30.89 7.52 13.46
CA LEU A 1038 31.61 6.85 14.55
C LEU A 1038 30.79 5.76 15.28
N LEU A 1039 29.49 5.62 15.00
CA LEU A 1039 28.63 4.61 15.61
C LEU A 1039 28.97 3.20 15.10
N LYS A 1040 29.74 2.44 15.89
CA LYS A 1040 29.98 1.00 15.65
C LYS A 1040 29.02 0.16 16.51
N GLY A 1041 28.28 -0.76 15.90
CA GLY A 1041 27.33 -1.65 16.59
C GLY A 1041 26.03 -0.97 17.03
N GLY A 1042 25.66 0.14 16.39
CA GLY A 1042 24.41 0.87 16.63
C GLY A 1042 23.98 1.66 15.41
N TRP A 1043 22.74 2.13 15.42
CA TRP A 1043 22.17 2.96 14.36
C TRP A 1043 21.43 4.14 14.96
N TRP A 1044 21.12 5.12 14.11
CA TRP A 1044 20.42 6.33 14.49
C TRP A 1044 19.13 6.48 13.66
N THR A 1045 18.18 7.21 14.21
CA THR A 1045 16.95 7.64 13.51
C THR A 1045 16.49 8.98 14.08
N THR A 1046 15.53 9.63 13.45
CA THR A 1046 14.81 10.76 14.06
C THR A 1046 13.86 10.25 15.16
N GLU A 1047 13.68 11.03 16.22
CA GLU A 1047 12.76 10.69 17.32
C GLU A 1047 11.32 10.56 16.81
N TRP A 1048 10.89 11.57 16.07
CA TRP A 1048 9.62 11.58 15.37
C TRP A 1048 9.78 10.79 14.08
N TYR A 1049 9.40 9.51 14.10
CA TYR A 1049 9.52 8.62 12.95
C TYR A 1049 8.85 9.19 11.68
N LEU A 1050 7.80 10.01 11.82
CA LEU A 1050 7.13 10.70 10.72
C LEU A 1050 8.05 11.69 9.96
N MET A 1051 8.98 12.36 10.65
CA MET A 1051 9.97 13.20 9.96
C MET A 1051 10.92 12.33 9.13
N GLY A 1052 11.26 11.14 9.64
CA GLY A 1052 12.06 10.16 8.93
C GLY A 1052 11.34 9.56 7.72
N THR A 1053 10.04 9.28 7.81
CA THR A 1053 9.24 8.80 6.66
C THR A 1053 9.25 9.79 5.53
N TRP A 1054 9.00 11.07 5.81
CA TRP A 1054 8.91 12.11 4.78
C TRP A 1054 10.23 12.34 4.05
N PHE A 1055 11.33 12.40 4.81
CA PHE A 1055 12.66 12.55 4.20
C PHE A 1055 13.03 11.37 3.32
N ASP A 1056 12.84 10.15 3.83
CA ASP A 1056 13.15 8.93 3.09
C ASP A 1056 12.27 8.79 1.84
N LEU A 1057 10.98 9.14 1.94
CA LEU A 1057 10.07 9.18 0.80
C LEU A 1057 10.53 10.14 -0.30
N GLN A 1058 10.88 11.38 0.04
CA GLN A 1058 11.36 12.36 -0.95
C GLN A 1058 12.66 11.90 -1.61
N ARG A 1059 13.59 11.32 -0.85
CA ARG A 1059 14.83 10.76 -1.38
C ARG A 1059 14.58 9.58 -2.33
N ALA A 1060 13.71 8.65 -1.93
CA ALA A 1060 13.31 7.50 -2.73
C ALA A 1060 12.65 7.93 -4.04
N VAL A 1061 11.69 8.87 -4.00
CA VAL A 1061 11.01 9.39 -5.19
C VAL A 1061 12.00 9.99 -6.19
N VAL A 1062 12.95 10.81 -5.76
CA VAL A 1062 13.95 11.41 -6.65
C VAL A 1062 14.83 10.34 -7.31
N SER A 1063 15.28 9.36 -6.53
CA SER A 1063 16.08 8.22 -7.03
C SER A 1063 15.29 7.37 -8.04
N ASP A 1064 14.04 7.06 -7.71
CA ASP A 1064 13.18 6.17 -8.50
C ASP A 1064 12.76 6.80 -9.83
N ILE A 1065 12.49 8.11 -9.88
CA ILE A 1065 12.22 8.82 -11.14
C ILE A 1065 13.42 8.70 -12.07
N PHE A 1066 14.62 8.97 -11.56
CA PHE A 1066 15.83 8.96 -12.38
C PHE A 1066 16.12 7.56 -12.92
N THR A 1067 16.09 6.54 -12.06
CA THR A 1067 16.36 5.15 -12.48
C THR A 1067 15.28 4.64 -13.44
N SER A 1068 14.00 4.88 -13.14
CA SER A 1068 12.88 4.37 -13.95
C SER A 1068 12.81 5.04 -15.32
N THR A 1069 13.06 6.35 -15.41
CA THR A 1069 13.09 7.07 -16.71
C THR A 1069 14.24 6.60 -17.59
N VAL A 1070 15.45 6.45 -17.04
CA VAL A 1070 16.63 5.97 -17.78
C VAL A 1070 16.42 4.55 -18.30
N VAL A 1071 15.94 3.64 -17.46
CA VAL A 1071 15.68 2.25 -17.85
C VAL A 1071 14.56 2.18 -18.89
N SER A 1072 13.46 2.91 -18.69
CA SER A 1072 12.35 2.96 -19.66
C SER A 1072 12.82 3.46 -21.03
N MET A 1073 13.62 4.53 -21.06
CA MET A 1073 14.17 5.09 -22.30
C MET A 1073 15.11 4.11 -23.00
N ALA A 1074 15.95 3.40 -22.25
CA ALA A 1074 16.83 2.37 -22.81
C ALA A 1074 16.04 1.23 -23.45
N VAL A 1075 14.99 0.75 -22.78
CA VAL A 1075 14.13 -0.32 -23.31
C VAL A 1075 13.44 0.14 -24.60
N VAL A 1076 12.79 1.31 -24.59
CA VAL A 1076 12.12 1.87 -25.77
C VAL A 1076 13.10 2.07 -26.94
N ALA A 1077 14.31 2.57 -26.68
CA ALA A 1077 15.33 2.76 -27.72
C ALA A 1077 15.78 1.44 -28.36
N VAL A 1078 15.96 0.37 -27.57
CA VAL A 1078 16.29 -0.96 -28.08
C VAL A 1078 15.18 -1.49 -28.97
N PHE A 1079 13.92 -1.37 -28.55
CA PHE A 1079 12.77 -1.81 -29.36
C PHE A 1079 12.62 -1.01 -30.66
N ALA A 1080 12.79 0.31 -30.61
CA ALA A 1080 12.78 1.14 -31.82
C ALA A 1080 13.89 0.74 -32.80
N LEU A 1081 15.08 0.38 -32.29
CA LEU A 1081 16.20 -0.09 -33.11
C LEU A 1081 15.92 -1.43 -33.79
N VAL A 1082 15.29 -2.37 -33.09
CA VAL A 1082 14.90 -3.68 -33.63
C VAL A 1082 13.89 -3.53 -34.76
N GLN A 1083 12.86 -2.70 -34.58
CA GLN A 1083 11.75 -2.59 -35.54
C GLN A 1083 12.06 -1.69 -36.74
N LEU A 1084 12.67 -0.52 -36.51
CA LEU A 1084 12.86 0.52 -37.52
C LEU A 1084 14.27 0.54 -38.14
N ARG A 1085 15.20 -0.29 -37.66
CA ARG A 1085 16.61 -0.35 -38.12
C ARG A 1085 17.26 1.03 -38.16
N LEU A 1086 17.79 1.47 -39.31
CA LEU A 1086 18.43 2.79 -39.48
C LEU A 1086 17.47 3.97 -39.24
N GLN A 1087 16.16 3.76 -39.34
CA GLN A 1087 15.14 4.79 -39.12
C GLN A 1087 14.89 5.04 -37.63
N SER A 1088 15.43 4.20 -36.74
CA SER A 1088 15.33 4.34 -35.29
C SER A 1088 15.94 5.65 -34.77
N LEU A 1089 17.00 6.18 -35.39
CA LEU A 1089 17.62 7.45 -34.99
C LEU A 1089 16.64 8.63 -35.10
N ALA A 1090 15.84 8.67 -36.17
CA ALA A 1090 14.80 9.70 -36.33
C ALA A 1090 13.66 9.53 -35.32
N ALA A 1091 13.28 8.28 -35.02
CA ALA A 1091 12.25 7.98 -34.02
C ALA A 1091 12.71 8.39 -32.61
N VAL A 1092 13.94 8.04 -32.21
CA VAL A 1092 14.52 8.39 -30.91
C VAL A 1092 14.67 9.91 -30.77
N ALA A 1093 15.09 10.61 -31.82
CA ALA A 1093 15.17 12.08 -31.80
C ALA A 1093 13.80 12.74 -31.64
N CYS A 1094 12.76 12.23 -32.34
CA CYS A 1094 11.39 12.72 -32.19
C CYS A 1094 10.84 12.45 -30.77
N PHE A 1095 11.11 11.27 -30.24
CA PHE A 1095 10.73 10.89 -28.88
C PHE A 1095 11.35 11.80 -27.82
N ALA A 1096 12.66 12.06 -27.91
CA ALA A 1096 13.34 12.98 -27.01
C ALA A 1096 12.75 14.41 -27.09
N ALA A 1097 12.39 14.85 -28.30
CA ALA A 1097 11.71 16.13 -28.50
C ALA A 1097 10.31 16.17 -27.86
N ILE A 1098 9.52 15.10 -27.99
CA ILE A 1098 8.19 15.00 -27.36
C ILE A 1098 8.31 15.09 -25.84
N ILE A 1099 9.22 14.33 -25.23
CA ILE A 1099 9.43 14.38 -23.77
C ILE A 1099 9.82 15.79 -23.33
N ALA A 1100 10.83 16.38 -23.97
CA ALA A 1100 11.31 17.71 -23.59
C ALA A 1100 10.20 18.77 -23.65
N VAL A 1101 9.34 18.71 -24.67
CA VAL A 1101 8.24 19.67 -24.86
C VAL A 1101 7.11 19.41 -23.87
N CYS A 1102 6.73 18.15 -23.64
CA CYS A 1102 5.73 17.80 -22.63
C CYS A 1102 6.17 18.30 -21.25
N VAL A 1103 7.39 17.98 -20.83
CA VAL A 1103 7.93 18.42 -19.53
C VAL A 1103 8.02 19.94 -19.46
N GLY A 1104 8.44 20.63 -20.53
CA GLY A 1104 8.50 22.09 -20.56
C GLY A 1104 7.13 22.78 -20.48
N ILE A 1105 6.10 22.25 -21.17
CA ILE A 1105 4.72 22.76 -21.08
C ILE A 1105 4.18 22.55 -19.66
N VAL A 1106 4.40 21.36 -19.11
CA VAL A 1106 3.98 21.01 -17.75
C VAL A 1106 4.66 21.90 -16.71
N ALA A 1107 5.96 22.16 -16.86
CA ALA A 1107 6.70 23.10 -16.02
C ALA A 1107 6.19 24.55 -16.19
N ALA A 1108 5.77 24.94 -17.39
CA ALA A 1108 5.15 26.26 -17.63
C ALA A 1108 3.76 26.40 -16.99
N LEU A 1109 3.04 25.29 -16.78
CA LEU A 1109 1.80 25.26 -16.01
C LEU A 1109 2.03 25.32 -14.48
N GLY A 1110 3.28 25.43 -14.03
CA GLY A 1110 3.64 25.54 -12.61
C GLY A 1110 3.63 24.21 -11.86
N TRP A 1111 3.84 23.09 -12.55
CA TRP A 1111 3.95 21.81 -11.88
C TRP A 1111 5.20 21.72 -11.01
N VAL A 1112 5.00 21.11 -9.84
CA VAL A 1112 6.02 20.77 -8.86
C VAL A 1112 6.22 19.26 -8.91
N ILE A 1113 7.43 18.75 -8.70
CA ILE A 1113 7.67 17.30 -8.68
C ILE A 1113 7.14 16.72 -7.35
N GLY A 1114 5.84 16.44 -7.29
CA GLY A 1114 5.22 15.62 -6.26
C GLY A 1114 5.26 14.12 -6.61
N LEU A 1115 4.54 13.31 -5.81
CA LEU A 1115 4.52 11.86 -5.98
C LEU A 1115 3.77 11.40 -7.25
N LEU A 1116 2.69 12.08 -7.62
CA LEU A 1116 1.92 11.70 -8.79
C LEU A 1116 2.62 12.17 -10.07
N GLU A 1117 3.16 13.38 -10.04
CA GLU A 1117 3.94 13.99 -11.12
C GLU A 1117 5.18 13.15 -11.42
N ALA A 1118 5.83 12.61 -10.38
CA ALA A 1118 6.92 11.64 -10.49
C ALA A 1118 6.52 10.43 -11.34
N ILE A 1119 5.39 9.78 -11.02
CA ILE A 1119 4.86 8.66 -11.80
C ILE A 1119 4.57 9.11 -13.22
N ILE A 1120 3.84 10.23 -13.40
CA ILE A 1120 3.46 10.75 -14.70
C ILE A 1120 4.70 11.00 -15.57
N LEU A 1121 5.77 11.56 -15.02
CA LEU A 1121 7.03 11.80 -15.74
C LEU A 1121 7.66 10.49 -16.26
N VAL A 1122 7.59 9.41 -15.48
CA VAL A 1122 8.00 8.07 -15.95
C VAL A 1122 7.08 7.56 -17.06
N LEU A 1123 5.76 7.82 -16.96
CA LEU A 1123 4.77 7.41 -17.97
C LEU A 1123 4.87 8.16 -19.29
N VAL A 1124 5.34 9.41 -19.30
CA VAL A 1124 5.57 10.18 -20.53
C VAL A 1124 6.47 9.37 -21.49
N VAL A 1125 7.46 8.65 -20.97
CA VAL A 1125 8.36 7.81 -21.76
C VAL A 1125 7.60 6.67 -22.45
N GLY A 1126 6.68 6.01 -21.74
CA GLY A 1126 5.92 4.87 -22.24
C GLY A 1126 4.86 5.21 -23.28
N LEU A 1127 4.29 6.41 -23.25
CA LEU A 1127 3.14 6.79 -24.08
C LEU A 1127 3.50 7.73 -25.25
N SER A 1128 4.71 8.30 -25.23
CA SER A 1128 5.11 9.33 -26.20
C SER A 1128 5.43 8.80 -27.60
N PHE A 1129 5.79 7.53 -27.76
CA PHE A 1129 6.26 6.99 -29.05
C PHE A 1129 5.19 6.22 -29.85
N ASP A 1130 3.99 5.97 -29.29
CA ASP A 1130 2.96 5.12 -29.93
C ASP A 1130 2.60 5.59 -31.35
N TYR A 1131 2.30 6.88 -31.52
CA TYR A 1131 1.97 7.44 -32.84
C TYR A 1131 3.17 7.40 -33.81
N THR A 1132 4.39 7.60 -33.31
CA THR A 1132 5.61 7.54 -34.15
C THR A 1132 5.84 6.12 -34.69
N LEU A 1133 5.54 5.08 -33.89
CA LEU A 1133 5.62 3.70 -34.31
C LEU A 1133 4.58 3.36 -35.39
N HIS A 1134 3.34 3.85 -35.28
CA HIS A 1134 2.33 3.61 -36.32
C HIS A 1134 2.71 4.24 -37.67
N TYR A 1135 3.28 5.45 -37.65
CA TYR A 1135 3.82 6.06 -38.87
C TYR A 1135 5.05 5.31 -39.40
N GLY A 1136 5.91 4.81 -38.52
CA GLY A 1136 7.10 4.03 -38.90
C GLY A 1136 6.76 2.66 -39.49
N ALA A 1137 5.87 1.90 -38.84
CA ALA A 1137 5.48 0.55 -39.26
C ALA A 1137 4.69 0.54 -40.57
N SER A 1138 3.94 1.61 -40.88
CA SER A 1138 3.19 1.74 -42.13
C SER A 1138 4.05 2.14 -43.34
N LEU A 1139 5.37 2.32 -43.17
CA LEU A 1139 6.29 2.66 -44.27
C LEU A 1139 6.45 1.48 -45.25
N PRO A 1140 6.14 1.67 -46.55
CA PRO A 1140 6.34 0.63 -47.55
C PRO A 1140 7.84 0.36 -47.76
N ALA A 1141 8.19 -0.89 -48.09
CA ALA A 1141 9.59 -1.33 -48.26
C ALA A 1141 10.27 -0.82 -49.55
N LYS A 1142 9.48 -0.49 -50.60
CA LYS A 1142 9.96 -0.05 -51.92
C LYS A 1142 9.40 1.34 -52.27
N GLY A 1143 10.17 2.15 -52.99
CA GLY A 1143 9.74 3.46 -53.52
C GLY A 1143 10.68 4.63 -53.18
N CYS A 1144 10.45 5.79 -53.81
CA CYS A 1144 11.14 7.06 -53.47
C CYS A 1144 10.75 7.55 -52.06
N SER A 1145 11.64 8.30 -51.39
CA SER A 1145 11.41 8.81 -50.03
C SER A 1145 10.08 9.58 -49.91
N SER A 1146 9.79 10.51 -50.82
CA SER A 1146 8.54 11.29 -50.80
C SER A 1146 7.28 10.44 -50.98
N HIS A 1147 7.31 9.43 -51.87
CA HIS A 1147 6.16 8.55 -52.08
C HIS A 1147 5.97 7.56 -50.92
N ARG A 1148 7.07 7.04 -50.34
CA ARG A 1148 6.99 6.18 -49.15
C ARG A 1148 6.32 6.91 -47.99
N ILE A 1149 6.68 8.18 -47.78
CA ILE A 1149 6.07 9.05 -46.75
C ILE A 1149 4.60 9.38 -47.09
N GLU A 1150 4.28 9.70 -48.36
CA GLU A 1150 2.90 9.99 -48.78
C GLU A 1150 1.98 8.76 -48.59
N THR A 1151 2.48 7.56 -48.92
CA THR A 1151 1.73 6.31 -48.76
C THR A 1151 1.56 5.91 -47.29
N SER A 1152 2.60 6.05 -46.45
CA SER A 1152 2.49 5.73 -45.03
C SER A 1152 1.52 6.67 -44.32
N LEU A 1153 1.60 7.98 -44.62
CA LEU A 1153 0.71 8.98 -44.06
C LEU A 1153 -0.76 8.69 -44.43
N ARG A 1154 -1.08 8.40 -45.69
CA ARG A 1154 -2.46 8.09 -46.12
C ARG A 1154 -3.02 6.83 -45.46
N ARG A 1155 -2.18 5.87 -45.06
CA ARG A 1155 -2.62 4.64 -44.39
C ARG A 1155 -2.83 4.83 -42.88
N ALA A 1156 -1.98 5.61 -42.22
CA ALA A 1156 -1.97 5.72 -40.77
C ALA A 1156 -2.66 6.98 -40.21
N VAL A 1157 -2.86 8.04 -41.00
CA VAL A 1157 -3.35 9.34 -40.47
C VAL A 1157 -4.74 9.26 -39.85
N ASN A 1158 -5.68 8.56 -40.49
CA ASN A 1158 -7.06 8.46 -40.01
C ASN A 1158 -7.16 7.76 -38.64
N PRO A 1159 -6.62 6.54 -38.44
CA PRO A 1159 -6.69 5.89 -37.13
C PRO A 1159 -5.91 6.67 -36.06
N VAL A 1160 -4.74 7.23 -36.39
CA VAL A 1160 -3.90 7.97 -35.42
C VAL A 1160 -4.53 9.29 -35.00
N SER A 1161 -5.13 10.04 -35.93
CA SER A 1161 -5.82 11.29 -35.57
C SER A 1161 -7.09 11.06 -34.75
N LEU A 1162 -7.80 9.96 -35.01
CA LEU A 1162 -8.99 9.59 -34.27
C LEU A 1162 -8.66 9.07 -32.86
N ALA A 1163 -7.59 8.29 -32.72
CA ALA A 1163 -6.98 7.90 -31.45
C ALA A 1163 -6.62 9.14 -30.61
N ALA A 1164 -5.86 10.09 -31.18
CA ALA A 1164 -5.50 11.34 -30.50
C ALA A 1164 -6.73 12.15 -30.06
N PHE A 1165 -7.75 12.27 -30.91
CA PHE A 1165 -9.00 12.96 -30.56
C PHE A 1165 -9.75 12.27 -29.41
N SER A 1166 -9.81 10.93 -29.43
CA SER A 1166 -10.47 10.15 -28.38
C SER A 1166 -9.76 10.27 -27.04
N SER A 1167 -8.43 10.28 -27.02
CA SER A 1167 -7.64 10.47 -25.80
C SER A 1167 -7.77 11.89 -25.24
N ILE A 1168 -7.86 12.92 -26.09
CA ILE A 1168 -8.17 14.30 -25.65
C ILE A 1168 -9.58 14.36 -25.04
N LEU A 1169 -10.56 13.70 -25.66
CA LEU A 1169 -11.91 13.59 -25.09
C LEU A 1169 -11.94 12.79 -23.79
N ALA A 1170 -11.04 11.82 -23.62
CA ALA A 1170 -10.92 11.09 -22.38
C ALA A 1170 -10.41 11.98 -21.23
N GLY A 1171 -9.42 12.85 -21.53
CA GLY A 1171 -8.80 13.76 -20.56
C GLY A 1171 -9.59 15.04 -20.27
N ALA A 1172 -10.33 15.60 -21.24
CA ALA A 1172 -10.99 16.89 -21.10
C ALA A 1172 -12.01 16.98 -19.94
N PRO A 1173 -12.89 15.98 -19.70
CA PRO A 1173 -13.79 15.98 -18.55
C PRO A 1173 -13.05 15.94 -17.21
N MET A 1174 -11.84 15.37 -17.16
CA MET A 1174 -11.04 15.25 -15.94
C MET A 1174 -10.48 16.60 -15.47
N LEU A 1175 -10.42 17.60 -16.35
CA LEU A 1175 -10.01 18.97 -16.00
C LEU A 1175 -10.99 19.67 -15.05
N PHE A 1176 -12.20 19.13 -14.88
CA PHE A 1176 -13.23 19.65 -13.97
C PHE A 1176 -13.30 18.88 -12.63
N CYS A 1177 -12.41 17.91 -12.41
CA CYS A 1177 -12.35 17.14 -11.16
C CYS A 1177 -11.86 17.98 -9.98
N LYS A 1178 -12.31 17.62 -8.77
CA LYS A 1178 -11.95 18.33 -7.52
C LYS A 1178 -10.64 17.85 -6.93
N THR A 1179 -10.37 16.55 -7.05
CA THR A 1179 -9.15 15.93 -6.53
C THR A 1179 -7.97 16.21 -7.45
N HIS A 1180 -6.80 16.41 -6.85
CA HIS A 1180 -5.58 16.74 -7.57
C HIS A 1180 -5.18 15.63 -8.55
N ALA A 1181 -5.38 14.36 -8.14
CA ALA A 1181 -4.90 13.23 -8.91
C ALA A 1181 -5.57 13.09 -10.27
N PHE A 1182 -6.90 13.18 -10.32
CA PHE A 1182 -7.66 13.12 -11.57
C PHE A 1182 -7.41 14.35 -12.45
N PHE A 1183 -7.34 15.53 -11.84
CA PHE A 1183 -7.04 16.78 -12.56
C PHE A 1183 -5.69 16.73 -13.27
N GLN A 1184 -4.62 16.33 -12.57
CA GLN A 1184 -3.28 16.25 -13.15
C GLN A 1184 -3.17 15.24 -14.27
N VAL A 1185 -3.78 14.07 -14.11
CA VAL A 1185 -3.80 13.04 -15.15
C VAL A 1185 -4.56 13.52 -16.38
N GLY A 1186 -5.66 14.26 -16.19
CA GLY A 1186 -6.38 14.93 -17.27
C GLY A 1186 -5.51 15.91 -18.06
N VAL A 1187 -4.83 16.82 -17.36
CA VAL A 1187 -3.87 17.77 -17.97
C VAL A 1187 -2.78 17.01 -18.73
N PHE A 1188 -2.21 15.98 -18.11
CA PHE A 1188 -1.16 15.17 -18.69
C PHE A 1188 -1.61 14.49 -19.99
N ILE A 1189 -2.74 13.77 -20.00
CA ILE A 1189 -3.23 13.07 -21.18
C ILE A 1189 -3.48 14.06 -22.32
N VAL A 1190 -4.10 15.22 -22.04
CA VAL A 1190 -4.37 16.24 -23.07
C VAL A 1190 -3.07 16.82 -23.64
N VAL A 1191 -2.10 17.20 -22.79
CA VAL A 1191 -0.81 17.76 -23.23
C VAL A 1191 -0.02 16.71 -24.01
N LEU A 1192 0.15 15.51 -23.46
CA LEU A 1192 0.93 14.45 -24.08
C LEU A 1192 0.36 14.06 -25.44
N THR A 1193 -0.94 13.84 -25.55
CA THR A 1193 -1.58 13.41 -26.80
C THR A 1193 -1.50 14.49 -27.87
N SER A 1194 -1.72 15.76 -27.50
CA SER A 1194 -1.60 16.90 -28.40
C SER A 1194 -0.17 17.08 -28.93
N VAL A 1195 0.83 17.02 -28.04
CA VAL A 1195 2.25 17.14 -28.41
C VAL A 1195 2.70 15.93 -29.22
N SER A 1196 2.36 14.71 -28.80
CA SER A 1196 2.74 13.48 -29.49
C SER A 1196 2.14 13.42 -30.90
N TRP A 1197 0.87 13.79 -31.08
CA TRP A 1197 0.26 13.88 -32.42
C TRP A 1197 0.95 14.93 -33.29
N LEU A 1198 1.22 16.13 -32.76
CA LEU A 1198 1.89 17.22 -33.48
C LEU A 1198 3.31 16.83 -33.92
N TYR A 1199 4.12 16.26 -33.03
CA TYR A 1199 5.51 15.89 -33.35
C TYR A 1199 5.59 14.64 -34.23
N SER A 1200 4.75 13.62 -33.99
CA SER A 1200 4.74 12.43 -34.85
C SER A 1200 4.32 12.73 -36.29
N THR A 1201 3.39 13.67 -36.50
CA THR A 1201 2.95 14.07 -37.85
C THR A 1201 3.87 15.10 -38.50
N PHE A 1202 4.19 16.21 -37.81
CA PHE A 1202 4.88 17.36 -38.41
C PHE A 1202 6.40 17.37 -38.18
N PHE A 1203 6.94 16.58 -37.26
CA PHE A 1203 8.39 16.50 -37.01
C PHE A 1203 8.99 15.19 -37.54
N PHE A 1204 8.43 14.04 -37.14
CA PHE A 1204 8.98 12.72 -37.50
C PHE A 1204 8.90 12.41 -39.01
N LEU A 1205 7.74 12.62 -39.65
CA LEU A 1205 7.59 12.33 -41.09
C LEU A 1205 8.53 13.18 -41.97
N PRO A 1206 8.69 14.51 -41.73
CA PRO A 1206 9.73 15.29 -42.41
C PRO A 1206 11.16 14.83 -42.11
N LEU A 1207 11.46 14.44 -40.87
CA LEU A 1207 12.78 13.97 -40.45
C LEU A 1207 13.18 12.67 -41.18
N LEU A 1208 12.21 11.79 -41.44
CA LEU A 1208 12.42 10.58 -42.23
C LEU A 1208 12.90 10.85 -43.66
N SER A 1209 12.62 12.04 -44.22
CA SER A 1209 13.11 12.39 -45.56
C SER A 1209 14.64 12.50 -45.64
N PHE A 1210 15.32 12.70 -44.51
CA PHE A 1210 16.78 12.74 -44.42
C PHE A 1210 17.42 11.39 -44.11
N THR A 1211 16.71 10.50 -43.38
CA THR A 1211 17.24 9.18 -42.98
C THR A 1211 16.94 8.08 -43.99
N LEU A 1212 15.93 8.26 -44.83
CA LEU A 1212 15.62 7.34 -45.93
C LEU A 1212 16.66 7.49 -47.05
N PRO A 1213 17.26 6.38 -47.55
CA PRO A 1213 18.20 6.45 -48.66
C PRO A 1213 17.50 7.02 -49.90
N THR A 1214 18.13 8.01 -50.54
CA THR A 1214 17.69 8.58 -51.81
C THR A 1214 17.90 7.54 -52.92
N GLY A 1215 16.92 6.65 -53.12
CA GLY A 1215 16.88 5.85 -54.33
C GLY A 1215 16.76 6.77 -55.55
N GLU A 1216 17.59 6.54 -56.57
CA GLU A 1216 17.55 7.30 -57.83
C GLU A 1216 16.11 7.42 -58.35
N SER A 1217 15.70 8.64 -58.69
CA SER A 1217 14.38 8.99 -59.24
C SER A 1217 14.05 8.27 -60.56
N SER A 1218 15.01 7.57 -61.17
CA SER A 1218 14.91 6.85 -62.43
C SER A 1218 14.12 5.53 -62.36
N GLY A 1219 13.96 4.95 -61.15
CA GLY A 1219 13.37 3.61 -60.95
C GLY A 1219 11.95 3.55 -60.35
N CYS A 1220 11.31 4.68 -60.02
CA CYS A 1220 10.01 4.68 -59.33
C CYS A 1220 8.83 4.76 -60.33
N PRO A 1221 7.91 3.76 -60.34
CA PRO A 1221 6.75 3.76 -61.25
C PRO A 1221 5.81 4.94 -61.01
N ASP A 1222 5.65 5.38 -59.75
CA ASP A 1222 4.74 6.49 -59.38
C ASP A 1222 5.30 7.87 -59.77
N CYS A 1223 6.63 8.04 -59.78
CA CYS A 1223 7.28 9.26 -60.28
C CYS A 1223 7.12 9.44 -61.79
N LYS A 1224 7.02 8.34 -62.56
CA LYS A 1224 6.78 8.40 -64.02
C LYS A 1224 5.34 8.80 -64.37
N GLN A 1225 4.37 8.59 -63.46
CA GLN A 1225 2.95 8.88 -63.71
C GLN A 1225 2.55 10.35 -63.43
N ARG A 1226 3.28 11.10 -62.59
CA ARG A 1226 2.98 12.52 -62.33
C ARG A 1226 3.77 13.46 -63.25
N ILE A 1227 3.31 13.60 -64.50
CA ILE A 1227 3.54 14.84 -65.28
C ILE A 1227 2.21 15.63 -65.24
N MET A 1228 2.09 16.51 -64.23
CA MET A 1228 1.08 17.58 -64.00
C MET A 1228 -0.43 17.24 -64.05
N PRO A 1229 -1.22 17.81 -63.12
CA PRO A 1229 -1.96 19.01 -63.51
C PRO A 1229 -1.86 20.13 -62.47
N THR A 1230 -1.28 21.25 -62.89
CA THR A 1230 -1.40 22.56 -62.25
C THR A 1230 -2.76 23.17 -62.57
N SER A 1231 -3.84 22.74 -61.91
CA SER A 1231 -5.06 23.55 -61.76
C SER A 1231 -6.03 22.86 -60.81
N ILE A 1232 -6.32 23.51 -59.68
CA ILE A 1232 -7.37 23.12 -58.73
C ILE A 1232 -8.72 23.54 -59.37
N PRO A 1233 -9.70 22.64 -59.60
CA PRO A 1233 -11.03 23.06 -59.98
C PRO A 1233 -11.77 23.54 -58.73
N LEU A 1234 -11.72 24.84 -58.48
CA LEU A 1234 -12.68 25.55 -57.62
C LEU A 1234 -14.02 25.61 -58.36
N ASN A 1235 -14.80 24.53 -58.34
CA ASN A 1235 -16.27 24.57 -58.49
C ASN A 1235 -16.88 23.16 -58.41
N SER A 1236 -17.34 22.78 -57.22
CA SER A 1236 -18.57 22.01 -57.08
C SER A 1236 -19.13 22.28 -55.68
N LYS A 1237 -20.37 22.75 -55.64
CA LYS A 1237 -21.10 23.26 -54.48
C LYS A 1237 -21.01 22.35 -53.25
N PHE A 1238 -20.84 23.02 -52.11
CA PHE A 1238 -20.85 22.53 -50.73
C PHE A 1238 -22.08 21.69 -50.40
#